data_AF-A0A8H5UI12-F1
#
_entry.id   AF-A0A8H5UI12-F1
#
_cell.length_a   1.000
_cell.length_b   1.000
_cell.length_c   1.000
_cell.angle_alpha   90.00
_cell.angle_beta   90.00
_cell.angle_gamma   90.00
#
_symmetry.space_group_name_H-M   'P 1'
#
loop_
_entity.id
_entity.type
_entity.pdbx_description
1 polymer ?
#
loop_
_entity_poly.entity_id
_entity_poly.type
_entity_poly.pdbx_seq_one_letter_code
_entity_poly.pdbx_strand_id
1 'polypeptide(L)'
;MDTEPHISIESETTEEQRPVILDGSQISQTAFSSFPDPKYGTVVWQTLLSKPSTSSDSMCVGIATCPSSGTLALHQHSQAEVYYVLEGSGQVEIDGVRHHVKAGTVLWIPGNAMHGAFCGPDETLKWLYVFPEARNNPDLQSLIIGHAIDGAHAGNEIPTPNSYDKTPAGTTATPGSISVSPSSIMTQIVSGADIYGQGSWIDSKAPPVPDDARRLLKKLAEATPGFTKDPTVLDTVSFTGSSDTIVPGPLKSAVIASALHAMSGIVANELLELRDGHSSSRTVSIDTDHAAFWLGSVGMTKRNGQTVQELGKEGKLAAIFPKDLQGDIFGTPLRLRATANYETKDEGVWFQLHGSLGADPVLHTIGIGPSQECSSNDEASRVIAEHVRKFGAHELEMMHFVQGLCGSICYTPAGWKQTRMAKDLSKHPLINYKQQTHAVPTPAIPLPVSDDKRPLAGIKVVELVRIIAGPVIGTTLVALGADVIRVNCGRLPDFNGLQLTLNAGVRTVDIDLAKEDEVKHLLELVSDADVFIQGYRPGVIAKKGLSRDNLLEIAGKRGKGIVYVEENCYGPDGPMADRPGWQQIADAASGCSHVIGRSLGHKDGTCVLPALPVPDMLTGLIGCIGTMMAIRDRARQGGSYHVFASLMAAASLHLSPEVGLYSHEVVQSCQEKFGWDETSPDLFVLELLDVVLKAWAKAMPKSFGEDSPYMSTLKGEWGEFEVLKPVVQLSDKSASPYYSSAPEPNCYRDSTVMAWQ
;
A
#
# COMPACT_ATOMS: atom_id res chain seq x y z
N MET A 1 42.70 -24.45 -2.61
CA MET A 1 42.61 -25.82 -2.08
C MET A 1 41.70 -25.72 -0.87
N ASP A 2 40.47 -26.23 -0.82
CA ASP A 2 39.73 -27.20 -1.65
C ASP A 2 38.22 -26.90 -1.47
N THR A 3 37.51 -26.59 -2.55
CA THR A 3 36.34 -27.34 -3.12
C THR A 3 35.14 -27.58 -2.20
N GLU A 4 34.07 -26.81 -2.43
CA GLU A 4 32.70 -27.12 -1.99
C GLU A 4 32.11 -28.29 -2.81
N PRO A 5 31.30 -29.19 -2.22
CA PRO A 5 30.66 -30.27 -2.96
C PRO A 5 29.32 -29.81 -3.55
N HIS A 6 29.22 -29.93 -4.88
CA HIS A 6 27.96 -29.89 -5.61
C HIS A 6 27.07 -31.08 -5.23
N ILE A 7 25.84 -30.82 -4.78
CA ILE A 7 24.76 -31.80 -4.73
C ILE A 7 23.85 -31.52 -5.93
N SER A 8 23.92 -32.39 -6.92
CA SER A 8 23.01 -32.45 -8.06
C SER A 8 21.70 -33.14 -7.64
N ILE A 9 20.58 -32.42 -7.71
CA ILE A 9 19.23 -32.97 -7.60
C ILE A 9 18.64 -32.96 -9.01
N GLU A 10 18.31 -34.13 -9.53
CA GLU A 10 17.57 -34.29 -10.79
C GLU A 10 16.19 -33.63 -10.64
N SER A 11 15.96 -32.55 -11.39
CA SER A 11 14.69 -31.86 -11.50
C SER A 11 13.76 -32.63 -12.44
N GLU A 12 12.51 -32.86 -12.03
CA GLU A 12 11.42 -32.97 -12.99
C GLU A 12 11.42 -31.65 -13.78
N THR A 13 11.67 -31.77 -15.09
CA THR A 13 11.92 -30.64 -15.98
C THR A 13 10.68 -29.78 -16.12
N THR A 14 10.58 -28.71 -15.31
CA THR A 14 10.07 -27.45 -15.84
C THR A 14 10.93 -27.13 -17.06
N GLU A 15 10.34 -27.01 -18.25
CA GLU A 15 11.06 -26.50 -19.41
C GLU A 15 11.68 -25.16 -18.98
N GLU A 16 13.01 -25.16 -18.82
CA GLU A 16 13.78 -23.93 -18.60
C GLU A 16 13.35 -22.94 -19.69
N GLN A 17 12.75 -21.81 -19.30
CA GLN A 17 12.54 -20.70 -20.22
C GLN A 17 13.91 -20.18 -20.62
N ARG A 18 14.45 -20.71 -21.71
CA ARG A 18 15.72 -20.28 -22.28
C ARG A 18 15.52 -19.01 -23.09
N PRO A 19 16.47 -18.05 -23.03
CA PRO A 19 16.42 -16.87 -23.89
C PRO A 19 16.48 -17.31 -25.35
N VAL A 20 15.62 -16.72 -26.17
CA VAL A 20 15.61 -16.92 -27.63
C VAL A 20 16.36 -15.77 -28.26
N ILE A 21 17.43 -16.09 -29.00
CA ILE A 21 18.26 -15.11 -29.70
C ILE A 21 18.18 -15.46 -31.19
N LEU A 22 17.72 -14.50 -32.00
CA LEU A 22 17.62 -14.62 -33.44
C LEU A 22 18.54 -13.56 -34.08
N ASP A 23 19.51 -14.01 -34.86
CA ASP A 23 20.32 -13.13 -35.69
C ASP A 23 19.63 -12.78 -37.02
N GLY A 24 20.23 -11.87 -37.79
CA GLY A 24 19.66 -11.44 -39.07
C GLY A 24 19.50 -12.56 -40.10
N SER A 25 20.35 -13.59 -40.07
CA SER A 25 20.23 -14.75 -40.95
C SER A 25 19.02 -15.59 -40.54
N GLN A 26 18.86 -15.87 -39.24
CA GLN A 26 17.73 -16.62 -38.70
C GLN A 26 16.40 -15.90 -38.98
N ILE A 27 16.35 -14.58 -38.77
CA ILE A 27 15.18 -13.75 -39.10
C ILE A 27 14.85 -13.82 -40.60
N SER A 28 15.87 -13.76 -41.47
CA SER A 28 15.66 -13.82 -42.92
C SER A 28 15.15 -15.18 -43.42
N GLN A 29 15.38 -16.25 -42.65
CA GLN A 29 14.93 -17.60 -42.95
C GLN A 29 13.53 -17.91 -42.38
N THR A 30 13.02 -17.08 -41.47
CA THR A 30 11.66 -17.23 -40.94
C THR A 30 10.62 -17.10 -42.06
N ALA A 31 9.69 -18.05 -42.13
CA ALA A 31 8.66 -18.05 -43.17
C ALA A 31 7.75 -16.81 -43.07
N PHE A 32 7.45 -16.21 -44.22
CA PHE A 32 6.41 -15.18 -44.31
C PHE A 32 5.02 -15.81 -44.26
N SER A 33 4.12 -15.15 -43.54
CA SER A 33 2.70 -15.42 -43.46
C SER A 33 1.92 -14.28 -44.11
N SER A 34 0.73 -14.58 -44.59
CA SER A 34 -0.21 -13.61 -45.18
C SER A 34 -1.64 -14.08 -44.91
N PHE A 35 -2.61 -13.17 -44.97
CA PHE A 35 -4.01 -13.58 -44.85
C PHE A 35 -4.46 -14.40 -46.07
N PRO A 36 -5.16 -15.55 -45.87
CA PRO A 36 -5.73 -16.31 -46.98
C PRO A 36 -6.88 -15.56 -47.68
N ASP A 37 -7.62 -14.76 -46.92
CA ASP A 37 -8.75 -13.97 -47.41
C ASP A 37 -8.30 -12.51 -47.65
N PRO A 38 -8.36 -12.02 -48.90
CA PRO A 38 -7.94 -10.67 -49.26
C PRO A 38 -8.67 -9.55 -48.52
N LYS A 39 -9.84 -9.82 -47.91
CA LYS A 39 -10.60 -8.80 -47.17
C LYS A 39 -9.85 -8.27 -45.94
N TYR A 40 -8.89 -9.05 -45.41
CA TYR A 40 -8.06 -8.64 -44.28
C TYR A 40 -6.84 -7.79 -44.70
N GLY A 41 -6.64 -7.63 -46.02
CA GLY A 41 -5.58 -6.82 -46.59
C GLY A 41 -4.46 -7.62 -47.24
N THR A 42 -3.39 -6.92 -47.63
CA THR A 42 -2.26 -7.43 -48.41
C THR A 42 -0.95 -7.44 -47.63
N VAL A 43 -1.01 -7.21 -46.31
CA VAL A 43 0.16 -7.30 -45.43
C VAL A 43 0.71 -8.72 -45.37
N VAL A 44 2.04 -8.81 -45.37
CA VAL A 44 2.80 -10.03 -45.10
C VAL A 44 3.62 -9.86 -43.82
N TRP A 45 3.84 -10.92 -43.06
CA TRP A 45 4.60 -10.82 -41.81
C TRP A 45 5.45 -12.06 -41.50
N GLN A 46 6.44 -11.90 -40.64
CA GLN A 46 7.25 -12.98 -40.06
C GLN A 46 7.08 -12.95 -38.54
N THR A 47 6.46 -13.99 -37.96
CA THR A 47 6.40 -14.14 -36.51
C THR A 47 7.74 -14.68 -36.02
N LEU A 48 8.46 -13.89 -35.21
CA LEU A 48 9.81 -14.19 -34.75
C LEU A 48 9.81 -14.88 -33.37
N LEU A 49 9.01 -14.39 -32.42
CA LEU A 49 8.88 -14.97 -31.09
C LEU A 49 7.41 -15.22 -30.80
N SER A 50 7.02 -16.48 -30.60
CA SER A 50 5.64 -16.93 -30.28
C SER A 50 5.62 -18.46 -30.20
N LYS A 51 4.78 -19.06 -29.35
CA LYS A 51 4.57 -20.52 -29.35
C LYS A 51 3.77 -20.94 -30.59
N PRO A 52 4.05 -22.11 -31.21
CA PRO A 52 5.02 -23.12 -30.81
C PRO A 52 6.43 -22.91 -31.38
N SER A 53 6.65 -21.86 -32.19
CA SER A 53 7.91 -21.64 -32.91
C SER A 53 9.09 -21.36 -31.99
N THR A 54 8.85 -20.69 -30.86
CA THR A 54 9.84 -20.43 -29.83
C THR A 54 9.27 -20.67 -28.43
N SER A 55 10.12 -20.65 -27.40
CA SER A 55 9.73 -20.87 -26.00
C SER A 55 8.93 -19.72 -25.38
N SER A 56 8.73 -18.60 -26.11
CA SER A 56 8.01 -17.43 -25.60
C SER A 56 6.50 -17.67 -25.61
N ASP A 57 5.87 -17.66 -24.43
CA ASP A 57 4.44 -17.91 -24.24
C ASP A 57 3.67 -16.78 -23.55
N SER A 58 4.35 -15.65 -23.37
CA SER A 58 3.81 -14.42 -22.81
C SER A 58 3.78 -13.28 -23.81
N MET A 59 4.49 -13.39 -24.94
CA MET A 59 4.64 -12.33 -25.93
C MET A 59 4.75 -12.89 -27.35
N CYS A 60 4.09 -12.21 -28.29
CA CYS A 60 4.27 -12.37 -29.72
C CYS A 60 5.07 -11.19 -30.26
N VAL A 61 6.11 -11.48 -31.04
CA VAL A 61 6.94 -10.48 -31.72
C VAL A 61 7.10 -10.88 -33.18
N GLY A 62 6.94 -9.93 -34.09
CA GLY A 62 7.23 -10.17 -35.50
C GLY A 62 7.48 -8.92 -36.31
N ILE A 63 7.76 -9.10 -37.60
CA ILE A 63 7.96 -8.01 -38.55
C ILE A 63 6.89 -8.11 -39.62
N ALA A 64 6.09 -7.06 -39.79
CA ALA A 64 5.07 -6.96 -40.82
C ALA A 64 5.51 -5.97 -41.91
N THR A 65 5.06 -6.21 -43.15
CA THR A 65 5.30 -5.37 -44.32
C THR A 65 3.99 -5.16 -45.07
N CYS A 66 3.59 -3.91 -45.21
CA CYS A 66 2.51 -3.45 -46.06
C CYS A 66 3.10 -2.94 -47.39
N PRO A 67 2.78 -3.58 -48.53
CA PRO A 67 3.30 -3.17 -49.82
C PRO A 67 2.63 -1.87 -50.32
N SER A 68 3.11 -1.35 -51.45
CA SER A 68 2.50 -0.21 -52.15
C SER A 68 1.05 -0.46 -52.51
N SER A 69 0.19 0.53 -52.25
CA SER A 69 -1.27 0.40 -52.34
C SER A 69 -1.86 -0.71 -51.46
N GLY A 70 -1.08 -1.22 -50.51
CA GLY A 70 -1.47 -2.30 -49.62
C GLY A 70 -2.20 -1.81 -48.38
N THR A 71 -2.84 -2.76 -47.71
CA THR A 71 -3.57 -2.51 -46.46
C THR A 71 -3.44 -3.65 -45.47
N LEU A 72 -3.55 -3.32 -44.20
CA LEU A 72 -4.04 -4.18 -43.13
C LEU A 72 -5.42 -3.65 -42.78
N ALA A 73 -6.45 -4.47 -42.99
CA ALA A 73 -7.81 -4.06 -42.70
C ALA A 73 -7.99 -3.67 -41.23
N LEU A 74 -8.98 -2.81 -40.97
CA LEU A 74 -9.35 -2.46 -39.60
C LEU A 74 -9.77 -3.73 -38.84
N HIS A 75 -9.16 -3.92 -37.67
CA HIS A 75 -9.43 -5.04 -36.79
C HIS A 75 -9.25 -4.63 -35.32
N GLN A 76 -9.69 -5.50 -34.41
CA GLN A 76 -9.70 -5.22 -32.99
C GLN A 76 -9.43 -6.51 -32.21
N HIS A 77 -8.62 -6.41 -31.16
CA HIS A 77 -8.36 -7.52 -30.24
C HIS A 77 -8.05 -6.99 -28.83
N SER A 78 -8.22 -7.86 -27.82
CA SER A 78 -8.11 -7.48 -26.40
C SER A 78 -6.71 -7.04 -25.95
N GLN A 79 -5.68 -7.49 -26.66
CA GLN A 79 -4.27 -7.24 -26.37
C GLN A 79 -3.87 -5.85 -26.85
N ALA A 80 -3.08 -5.14 -26.06
CA ALA A 80 -2.41 -3.94 -26.54
C ALA A 80 -1.22 -4.32 -27.43
N GLU A 81 -0.91 -3.49 -28.41
CA GLU A 81 0.15 -3.73 -29.39
C GLU A 81 1.10 -2.54 -29.49
N VAL A 82 2.36 -2.79 -29.82
CA VAL A 82 3.36 -1.76 -30.12
C VAL A 82 3.86 -1.97 -31.53
N TYR A 83 3.83 -0.92 -32.35
CA TYR A 83 4.55 -0.88 -33.63
C TYR A 83 5.81 -0.03 -33.52
N TYR A 84 6.92 -0.53 -34.03
CA TYR A 84 8.09 0.28 -34.33
C TYR A 84 8.38 0.22 -35.83
N VAL A 85 8.16 1.32 -36.54
CA VAL A 85 8.34 1.38 -37.98
C VAL A 85 9.82 1.31 -38.31
N LEU A 86 10.22 0.23 -38.98
CA LEU A 86 11.59 -0.08 -39.35
C LEU A 86 11.98 0.65 -40.64
N GLU A 87 11.12 0.60 -41.66
CA GLU A 87 11.39 1.14 -42.99
C GLU A 87 10.12 1.72 -43.63
N GLY A 88 10.33 2.72 -44.50
CA GLY A 88 9.27 3.32 -45.34
C GLY A 88 8.31 4.26 -44.59
N SER A 89 7.12 4.47 -45.15
CA SER A 89 6.07 5.34 -44.61
C SER A 89 4.68 4.87 -45.01
N GLY A 90 3.66 5.30 -44.27
CA GLY A 90 2.26 4.98 -44.51
C GLY A 90 1.33 5.64 -43.49
N GLN A 91 0.12 5.11 -43.36
CA GLN A 91 -0.86 5.55 -42.38
C GLN A 91 -1.23 4.39 -41.47
N VAL A 92 -1.31 4.62 -40.16
CA VAL A 92 -1.95 3.69 -39.22
C VAL A 92 -3.19 4.39 -38.67
N GLU A 93 -4.33 3.73 -38.79
CA GLU A 93 -5.59 4.20 -38.21
C GLU A 93 -5.79 3.55 -36.84
N ILE A 94 -6.13 4.34 -35.82
CA ILE A 94 -6.45 3.87 -34.47
C ILE A 94 -7.72 4.61 -34.01
N ASP A 95 -8.78 3.85 -33.71
CA ASP A 95 -10.12 4.34 -33.33
C ASP A 95 -10.64 5.47 -34.25
N GLY A 96 -10.47 5.26 -35.56
CA GLY A 96 -10.93 6.18 -36.61
C GLY A 96 -10.04 7.39 -36.86
N VAL A 97 -8.92 7.53 -36.14
CA VAL A 97 -7.93 8.59 -36.36
C VAL A 97 -6.75 8.06 -37.15
N ARG A 98 -6.43 8.70 -38.29
CA ARG A 98 -5.27 8.33 -39.12
C ARG A 98 -4.01 9.08 -38.69
N HIS A 99 -2.97 8.31 -38.45
CA HIS A 99 -1.63 8.78 -38.09
C HIS A 99 -0.67 8.47 -39.23
N HIS A 100 -0.05 9.51 -39.79
CA HIS A 100 1.04 9.31 -40.75
C HIS A 100 2.28 8.84 -39.99
N VAL A 101 2.84 7.71 -40.42
CA VAL A 101 4.02 7.10 -39.79
C VAL A 101 5.11 6.86 -40.81
N LYS A 102 6.36 6.89 -40.33
CA LYS A 102 7.56 6.63 -41.13
C LYS A 102 8.63 5.92 -40.31
N ALA A 103 9.70 5.43 -40.94
CA ALA A 103 10.83 4.82 -40.26
C ALA A 103 11.27 5.63 -39.02
N GLY A 104 11.42 4.94 -37.89
CA GLY A 104 11.70 5.53 -36.57
C GLY A 104 10.46 5.93 -35.75
N THR A 105 9.25 5.78 -36.30
CA THR A 105 8.00 6.04 -35.54
C THR A 105 7.67 4.86 -34.64
N VAL A 106 7.33 5.14 -33.38
CA VAL A 106 6.74 4.17 -32.46
C VAL A 106 5.26 4.48 -32.25
N LEU A 107 4.43 3.45 -32.24
CA LEU A 107 3.01 3.51 -31.95
C LEU A 107 2.70 2.55 -30.80
N TRP A 108 1.87 2.99 -29.85
CA TRP A 108 1.21 2.11 -28.91
C TRP A 108 -0.29 2.10 -29.23
N ILE A 109 -0.83 0.91 -29.43
CA ILE A 109 -2.22 0.64 -29.77
C ILE A 109 -2.86 0.02 -28.52
N PRO A 110 -3.82 0.69 -27.87
CA PRO A 110 -4.49 0.16 -26.70
C PRO A 110 -5.24 -1.15 -27.01
N GLY A 111 -5.35 -2.03 -26.00
CA GLY A 111 -6.19 -3.20 -26.12
C GLY A 111 -7.64 -2.83 -26.36
N ASN A 112 -8.30 -3.56 -27.27
CA ASN A 112 -9.63 -3.27 -27.81
C ASN A 112 -9.73 -1.98 -28.65
N ALA A 113 -8.63 -1.34 -29.06
CA ALA A 113 -8.72 -0.28 -30.08
C ALA A 113 -8.92 -0.90 -31.47
N MET A 114 -9.82 -0.32 -32.27
CA MET A 114 -9.96 -0.68 -33.68
C MET A 114 -8.80 -0.06 -34.46
N HIS A 115 -8.02 -0.84 -35.19
CA HIS A 115 -6.83 -0.33 -35.86
C HIS A 115 -6.48 -1.07 -37.16
N GLY A 116 -5.69 -0.43 -38.02
CA GLY A 116 -5.24 -0.96 -39.30
C GLY A 116 -4.16 -0.10 -39.96
N ALA A 117 -3.54 -0.58 -41.03
CA ALA A 117 -2.44 0.09 -41.72
C ALA A 117 -2.74 0.25 -43.21
N PHE A 118 -2.33 1.37 -43.80
CA PHE A 118 -2.66 1.71 -45.18
C PHE A 118 -1.45 2.36 -45.86
N CYS A 119 -1.12 1.92 -47.07
CA CYS A 119 -0.07 2.50 -47.88
C CYS A 119 -0.65 3.05 -49.19
N GLY A 120 -0.25 4.27 -49.55
CA GLY A 120 -0.49 4.82 -50.89
C GLY A 120 0.33 4.14 -52.00
N PRO A 121 0.18 4.59 -53.26
CA PRO A 121 0.89 4.04 -54.42
C PRO A 121 2.42 4.12 -54.34
N ASP A 122 2.95 5.17 -53.71
CA ASP A 122 4.39 5.42 -53.57
C ASP A 122 4.90 5.13 -52.14
N GLU A 123 4.09 4.47 -51.32
CA GLU A 123 4.38 4.18 -49.91
C GLU A 123 4.57 2.68 -49.70
N THR A 124 5.50 2.31 -48.83
CA THR A 124 5.61 0.96 -48.29
C THR A 124 5.86 1.09 -46.81
N LEU A 125 5.29 0.23 -45.98
CA LEU A 125 5.46 0.31 -44.53
C LEU A 125 5.95 -1.02 -44.00
N LYS A 126 7.09 -1.02 -43.30
CA LYS A 126 7.61 -2.21 -42.61
C LYS A 126 7.83 -1.88 -41.14
N TRP A 127 7.29 -2.70 -40.25
CA TRP A 127 7.33 -2.43 -38.81
C TRP A 127 7.53 -3.71 -38.00
N LEU A 128 8.18 -3.57 -36.85
CA LEU A 128 8.16 -4.55 -35.78
C LEU A 128 6.83 -4.41 -35.04
N TYR A 129 6.13 -5.51 -34.79
CA TYR A 129 4.98 -5.55 -33.91
C TYR A 129 5.24 -6.39 -32.67
N VAL A 130 4.68 -5.97 -31.53
CA VAL A 130 4.79 -6.65 -30.23
C VAL A 130 3.45 -6.60 -29.51
N PHE A 131 2.92 -7.74 -29.09
CA PHE A 131 1.74 -7.83 -28.23
C PHE A 131 1.81 -9.07 -27.31
N PRO A 132 1.18 -9.04 -26.12
CA PRO A 132 1.19 -10.20 -25.21
C PRO A 132 0.42 -11.39 -25.78
N GLU A 133 0.91 -12.62 -25.59
CA GLU A 133 0.09 -13.81 -25.84
C GLU A 133 -0.92 -14.01 -24.72
N ALA A 134 -2.18 -14.28 -25.08
CA ALA A 134 -3.20 -14.60 -24.07
C ALA A 134 -2.97 -16.03 -23.56
N ARG A 135 -2.69 -16.19 -22.27
CA ARG A 135 -2.86 -17.49 -21.60
C ARG A 135 -4.34 -17.86 -21.68
N ASN A 136 -4.68 -18.80 -22.57
CA ASN A 136 -6.00 -19.38 -22.81
C ASN A 136 -7.07 -18.42 -23.38
N ASN A 137 -6.91 -17.97 -24.63
CA ASN A 137 -8.04 -17.43 -25.41
C ASN A 137 -8.09 -18.00 -26.85
N PRO A 138 -9.14 -18.78 -27.22
CA PRO A 138 -9.24 -19.45 -28.52
C PRO A 138 -9.40 -18.52 -29.74
N ASP A 139 -9.72 -17.23 -29.54
CA ASP A 139 -10.03 -16.32 -30.65
C ASP A 139 -8.82 -16.00 -31.55
N LEU A 140 -7.59 -16.03 -31.01
CA LEU A 140 -6.38 -15.73 -31.79
C LEU A 140 -5.95 -16.87 -32.71
N GLN A 141 -6.28 -18.13 -32.35
CA GLN A 141 -5.96 -19.28 -33.20
C GLN A 141 -6.66 -19.21 -34.56
N SER A 142 -7.82 -18.56 -34.65
CA SER A 142 -8.59 -18.45 -35.90
C SER A 142 -8.05 -17.42 -36.91
N LEU A 143 -7.28 -16.42 -36.44
CA LEU A 143 -6.72 -15.35 -37.29
C LEU A 143 -5.28 -15.63 -37.73
N ILE A 144 -4.52 -16.41 -36.96
CA ILE A 144 -3.11 -16.73 -37.25
C ILE A 144 -2.93 -18.17 -37.77
N ILE A 145 -3.85 -19.09 -37.46
CA ILE A 145 -3.76 -20.49 -37.89
C ILE A 145 -4.96 -20.80 -38.79
N GLY A 146 -4.72 -20.81 -40.11
CA GLY A 146 -5.74 -21.15 -41.10
C GLY A 146 -6.25 -22.58 -40.92
N HIS A 147 -7.43 -22.73 -40.31
CA HIS A 147 -8.26 -23.92 -40.44
C HIS A 147 -9.70 -23.51 -40.77
N ALA A 148 -10.13 -23.86 -41.99
CA ALA A 148 -11.49 -23.72 -42.46
C ALA A 148 -12.41 -24.74 -41.77
N ILE A 149 -13.55 -24.29 -41.21
CA ILE A 149 -14.76 -25.11 -41.06
C ILE A 149 -15.98 -24.20 -41.29
N ASP A 150 -16.76 -24.55 -42.31
CA ASP A 150 -18.09 -24.02 -42.63
C ASP A 150 -19.15 -24.40 -41.57
N GLY A 151 -20.13 -23.52 -41.35
CA GLY A 151 -21.40 -23.91 -40.72
C GLY A 151 -22.19 -22.78 -40.07
N ALA A 152 -23.24 -22.33 -40.75
CA ALA A 152 -24.19 -21.30 -40.33
C ALA A 152 -24.94 -21.62 -39.02
N HIS A 153 -25.32 -20.57 -38.25
CA HIS A 153 -26.72 -20.30 -37.89
C HIS A 153 -26.88 -18.89 -37.27
N ALA A 154 -28.05 -18.31 -37.53
CA ALA A 154 -28.40 -16.90 -37.44
C ALA A 154 -28.90 -16.44 -36.06
N GLY A 155 -28.75 -15.13 -35.82
CA GLY A 155 -29.73 -14.30 -35.11
C GLY A 155 -29.55 -14.11 -33.61
N ASN A 156 -29.20 -12.89 -33.19
CA ASN A 156 -30.14 -12.05 -32.43
C ASN A 156 -29.58 -10.64 -32.16
N GLU A 157 -30.50 -9.68 -32.26
CA GLU A 157 -30.32 -8.24 -32.22
C GLU A 157 -30.04 -7.70 -30.81
N ILE A 158 -29.34 -6.55 -30.79
CA ILE A 158 -29.01 -5.73 -29.63
C ILE A 158 -30.15 -4.71 -29.40
N PRO A 159 -30.69 -4.50 -28.18
CA PRO A 159 -31.61 -3.41 -27.91
C PRO A 159 -30.89 -2.16 -27.39
N THR A 160 -31.24 -1.01 -27.98
CA THR A 160 -30.93 0.36 -27.53
C THR A 160 -31.86 0.84 -26.40
N PRO A 161 -31.44 1.82 -25.57
CA PRO A 161 -32.20 2.26 -24.39
C PRO A 161 -33.23 3.33 -24.74
N ASN A 162 -34.47 3.17 -24.25
CA ASN A 162 -35.51 4.20 -24.32
C ASN A 162 -35.78 4.82 -22.95
N SER A 163 -35.84 6.14 -22.99
CA SER A 163 -36.28 7.09 -21.98
C SER A 163 -37.66 6.80 -21.39
N TYR A 164 -37.83 7.00 -20.08
CA TYR A 164 -39.13 7.31 -19.50
C TYR A 164 -39.01 8.39 -18.42
N ASP A 165 -39.60 9.52 -18.77
CA ASP A 165 -40.03 10.58 -17.87
C ASP A 165 -41.53 10.36 -17.59
N LYS A 166 -41.94 10.49 -16.32
CA LYS A 166 -43.23 11.05 -15.83
C LYS A 166 -43.55 10.62 -14.41
N THR A 167 -43.56 11.63 -13.55
CA THR A 167 -44.20 11.72 -12.24
C THR A 167 -45.70 11.41 -12.26
N PRO A 168 -46.27 11.14 -11.07
CA PRO A 168 -47.42 11.94 -10.66
C PRO A 168 -47.33 12.48 -9.22
N ALA A 169 -47.98 13.64 -9.07
CA ALA A 169 -48.42 14.30 -7.83
C ALA A 169 -49.08 13.31 -6.85
N GLY A 170 -49.09 13.49 -5.53
CA GLY A 170 -49.07 14.70 -4.71
C GLY A 170 -50.26 14.60 -3.75
N THR A 171 -50.02 14.45 -2.45
CA THR A 171 -51.05 14.56 -1.40
C THR A 171 -50.46 15.24 -0.17
N THR A 172 -51.16 16.29 0.24
CA THR A 172 -50.89 17.23 1.32
C THR A 172 -51.21 16.67 2.71
N ALA A 173 -50.36 16.96 3.71
CA ALA A 173 -50.76 17.00 5.12
C ALA A 173 -49.93 18.06 5.89
N THR A 174 -50.64 18.78 6.76
CA THR A 174 -50.32 20.01 7.52
C THR A 174 -49.31 19.86 8.68
N PRO A 175 -48.77 20.97 9.22
CA PRO A 175 -47.49 21.00 9.93
C PRO A 175 -47.61 20.69 11.44
N GLY A 176 -46.77 19.75 11.90
CA GLY A 176 -46.46 19.52 13.31
C GLY A 176 -45.06 20.05 13.64
N SER A 177 -44.94 20.78 14.73
CA SER A 177 -43.75 21.45 15.25
C SER A 177 -42.51 20.56 15.29
N ILE A 178 -41.49 20.92 14.51
CA ILE A 178 -40.16 20.31 14.55
C ILE A 178 -39.26 21.15 15.45
N SER A 179 -38.74 20.51 16.49
CA SER A 179 -37.61 20.97 17.29
C SER A 179 -36.40 21.20 16.40
N VAL A 180 -35.78 22.37 16.53
CA VAL A 180 -34.59 22.81 15.77
C VAL A 180 -33.48 21.77 15.89
N SER A 181 -33.15 21.11 14.77
CA SER A 181 -31.91 20.33 14.61
C SER A 181 -30.75 21.32 14.40
N PRO A 182 -29.54 21.03 14.91
CA PRO A 182 -28.37 21.85 14.60
C PRO A 182 -28.09 21.74 13.10
N SER A 183 -27.89 22.89 12.47
CA SER A 183 -27.64 23.07 11.05
C SER A 183 -26.57 22.11 10.51
N SER A 184 -26.94 21.28 9.53
CA SER A 184 -25.98 20.58 8.68
C SER A 184 -25.22 21.62 7.85
N ILE A 185 -24.04 22.04 8.30
CA ILE A 185 -23.07 22.67 7.42
C ILE A 185 -22.66 21.58 6.44
N MET A 186 -23.25 21.53 5.25
CA MET A 186 -22.77 20.64 4.20
C MET A 186 -21.36 21.10 3.83
N THR A 187 -20.35 20.32 4.21
CA THR A 187 -18.98 20.50 3.73
C THR A 187 -18.99 20.40 2.22
N GLN A 188 -18.67 21.50 1.54
CA GLN A 188 -18.57 21.53 0.10
C GLN A 188 -17.10 21.36 -0.28
N ILE A 189 -16.79 20.24 -0.94
CA ILE A 189 -15.45 19.96 -1.45
C ILE A 189 -15.36 20.52 -2.87
N VAL A 190 -14.34 21.32 -3.12
CA VAL A 190 -14.08 21.98 -4.41
C VAL A 190 -12.70 21.62 -4.94
N SER A 191 -12.43 21.92 -6.21
CA SER A 191 -11.08 21.70 -6.75
C SER A 191 -10.05 22.54 -5.99
N GLY A 192 -8.95 21.91 -5.59
CA GLY A 192 -7.81 22.55 -4.95
C GLY A 192 -6.68 22.89 -5.92
N ALA A 193 -6.91 22.79 -7.24
CA ALA A 193 -5.87 22.79 -8.26
C ALA A 193 -4.92 23.99 -8.18
N ASP A 194 -5.45 25.17 -7.89
CA ASP A 194 -4.66 26.41 -7.81
C ASP A 194 -3.91 26.56 -6.47
N ILE A 195 -4.30 25.81 -5.43
CA ILE A 195 -3.71 25.89 -4.09
C ILE A 195 -2.68 24.77 -3.91
N TYR A 196 -3.10 23.51 -4.03
CA TYR A 196 -2.27 22.33 -3.75
C TYR A 196 -1.90 21.51 -5.00
N GLY A 197 -2.13 22.06 -6.20
CA GLY A 197 -1.75 21.43 -7.46
C GLY A 197 -2.85 20.54 -8.05
N GLN A 198 -2.69 20.20 -9.32
CA GLN A 198 -3.69 19.48 -10.12
C GLN A 198 -4.09 18.14 -9.47
N GLY A 199 -5.39 17.84 -9.50
CA GLY A 199 -5.95 16.60 -8.96
C GLY A 199 -6.20 16.60 -7.44
N SER A 200 -5.95 17.72 -6.77
CA SER A 200 -6.27 17.96 -5.36
C SER A 200 -7.70 18.52 -5.17
N TRP A 201 -8.23 18.33 -3.96
CA TRP A 201 -9.58 18.73 -3.56
C TRP A 201 -9.52 19.34 -2.17
N ILE A 202 -10.20 20.45 -1.93
CA ILE A 202 -10.17 21.19 -0.66
C ILE A 202 -11.58 21.38 -0.11
N ASP A 203 -11.72 21.48 1.20
CA ASP A 203 -12.94 22.00 1.79
C ASP A 203 -13.05 23.50 1.49
N SER A 204 -14.18 23.95 0.95
CA SER A 204 -14.49 25.39 0.89
C SER A 204 -14.74 25.98 2.28
N LYS A 205 -15.20 25.13 3.22
CA LYS A 205 -15.32 25.43 4.64
C LYS A 205 -15.12 24.13 5.43
N ALA A 206 -14.01 24.04 6.15
CA ALA A 206 -13.70 22.87 6.96
C ALA A 206 -14.70 22.77 8.14
N PRO A 207 -15.36 21.62 8.34
CA PRO A 207 -16.10 21.35 9.57
C PRO A 207 -15.13 21.12 10.74
N PRO A 208 -15.59 21.21 11.99
CA PRO A 208 -14.80 20.77 13.14
C PRO A 208 -14.31 19.33 12.97
N VAL A 209 -13.10 19.03 13.46
CA VAL A 209 -12.47 17.70 13.29
C VAL A 209 -13.36 16.53 13.76
N PRO A 210 -14.04 16.57 14.92
CA PRO A 210 -14.97 15.52 15.33
C PRO A 210 -16.16 15.31 14.38
N ASP A 211 -16.70 16.40 13.82
CA ASP A 211 -17.82 16.35 12.89
C ASP A 211 -17.36 15.80 11.52
N ASP A 212 -16.15 16.16 11.09
CA ASP A 212 -15.56 15.62 9.87
C ASP A 212 -15.28 14.11 10.01
N ALA A 213 -14.80 13.67 11.17
CA ALA A 213 -14.55 12.26 11.46
C ALA A 213 -15.85 11.45 11.39
N ARG A 214 -16.96 11.99 11.92
CA ARG A 214 -18.30 11.40 11.80
C ARG A 214 -18.76 11.32 10.34
N ARG A 215 -18.53 12.38 9.55
CA ARG A 215 -18.86 12.39 8.11
C ARG A 215 -18.06 11.33 7.37
N LEU A 216 -16.75 11.25 7.63
CA LEU A 216 -15.85 10.32 6.95
C LEU A 216 -16.12 8.86 7.35
N LEU A 217 -16.47 8.58 8.61
CA LEU A 217 -16.91 7.25 9.04
C LEU A 217 -18.05 6.72 8.14
N LYS A 218 -19.06 7.55 7.86
CA LYS A 218 -20.19 7.17 7.00
C LYS A 218 -19.74 6.89 5.56
N LYS A 219 -18.78 7.65 5.03
CA LYS A 219 -18.22 7.45 3.68
C LYS A 219 -17.39 6.16 3.59
N LEU A 220 -16.52 5.92 4.56
CA LEU A 220 -15.71 4.71 4.61
C LEU A 220 -16.57 3.47 4.83
N ALA A 221 -17.60 3.54 5.67
CA ALA A 221 -18.57 2.47 5.85
C ALA A 221 -19.29 2.11 4.54
N GLU A 222 -19.74 3.10 3.78
CA GLU A 222 -20.40 2.87 2.48
C GLU A 222 -19.47 2.20 1.47
N ALA A 223 -18.21 2.64 1.43
CA ALA A 223 -17.20 2.15 0.49
C ALA A 223 -16.59 0.80 0.88
N THR A 224 -16.82 0.30 2.10
CA THR A 224 -16.19 -0.92 2.61
C THR A 224 -17.13 -2.13 2.46
N PRO A 225 -16.82 -3.09 1.58
CA PRO A 225 -17.61 -4.32 1.46
C PRO A 225 -17.68 -5.07 2.80
N GLY A 226 -18.85 -5.59 3.15
CA GLY A 226 -19.04 -6.37 4.38
C GLY A 226 -18.99 -5.59 5.70
N PHE A 227 -18.77 -4.27 5.66
CA PHE A 227 -18.91 -3.41 6.85
C PHE A 227 -20.36 -2.94 7.01
N THR A 228 -20.79 -2.68 8.25
CA THR A 228 -22.17 -2.23 8.51
C THR A 228 -22.43 -0.86 7.87
N LYS A 229 -23.57 -0.74 7.21
CA LYS A 229 -24.08 0.52 6.63
C LYS A 229 -25.26 1.08 7.41
N ASP A 230 -25.65 0.40 8.50
CA ASP A 230 -26.80 0.76 9.31
C ASP A 230 -26.53 2.08 10.05
N PRO A 231 -27.28 3.17 9.76
CA PRO A 231 -27.11 4.44 10.46
C PRO A 231 -27.26 4.32 11.97
N THR A 232 -28.10 3.39 12.45
CA THR A 232 -28.31 3.18 13.89
C THR A 232 -27.06 2.65 14.59
N VAL A 233 -26.22 1.88 13.89
CA VAL A 233 -24.93 1.41 14.39
C VAL A 233 -23.87 2.50 14.24
N LEU A 234 -23.82 3.19 13.10
CA LEU A 234 -22.84 4.26 12.87
C LEU A 234 -23.03 5.44 13.84
N ASP A 235 -24.27 5.73 14.22
CA ASP A 235 -24.60 6.80 15.17
C ASP A 235 -24.34 6.40 16.63
N THR A 236 -23.96 5.15 16.93
CA THR A 236 -23.45 4.76 18.27
C THR A 236 -22.06 5.29 18.58
N VAL A 237 -21.35 5.83 17.57
CA VAL A 237 -20.02 6.40 17.74
C VAL A 237 -20.12 7.87 18.17
N SER A 238 -19.45 8.20 19.26
CA SER A 238 -19.22 9.57 19.71
C SER A 238 -17.80 10.02 19.36
N PHE A 239 -17.69 11.22 18.78
CA PHE A 239 -16.42 11.87 18.49
C PHE A 239 -16.31 13.10 19.38
N THR A 240 -15.18 13.24 20.08
CA THR A 240 -14.83 14.40 20.91
C THR A 240 -13.42 14.87 20.55
N GLY A 241 -12.98 16.02 21.04
CA GLY A 241 -11.63 16.55 20.79
C GLY A 241 -11.66 18.01 20.39
N SER A 242 -10.51 18.53 19.97
CA SER A 242 -10.39 19.91 19.47
C SER A 242 -11.20 20.11 18.19
N SER A 243 -11.81 21.29 18.03
CA SER A 243 -12.51 21.64 16.79
C SER A 243 -11.54 21.83 15.62
N ASP A 244 -10.34 22.36 15.88
CA ASP A 244 -9.29 22.57 14.87
C ASP A 244 -8.30 21.41 14.86
N THR A 245 -7.67 21.17 13.69
CA THR A 245 -6.61 20.17 13.57
C THR A 245 -5.40 20.52 14.44
N ILE A 246 -4.80 19.48 15.04
CA ILE A 246 -3.53 19.57 15.75
C ILE A 246 -2.37 18.94 14.95
N VAL A 247 -2.63 18.44 13.74
CA VAL A 247 -1.61 17.86 12.85
C VAL A 247 -1.19 18.93 11.82
N PRO A 248 0.12 19.12 11.55
CA PRO A 248 0.57 20.11 10.59
C PRO A 248 0.17 19.76 9.15
N GLY A 249 0.00 20.81 8.35
CA GLY A 249 -0.25 20.70 6.91
C GLY A 249 -1.72 20.40 6.55
N PRO A 250 -2.00 20.26 5.24
CA PRO A 250 -3.36 20.18 4.71
C PRO A 250 -3.99 18.78 4.76
N LEU A 251 -3.20 17.75 5.06
CA LEU A 251 -3.67 16.37 5.08
C LEU A 251 -4.54 16.12 6.31
N LYS A 252 -5.76 15.60 6.11
CA LYS A 252 -6.72 15.31 7.20
C LYS A 252 -6.42 14.03 7.99
N SER A 253 -5.17 13.83 8.39
CA SER A 253 -4.70 12.59 9.00
C SER A 253 -5.43 12.23 10.29
N ALA A 254 -5.69 13.20 11.16
CA ALA A 254 -6.45 12.98 12.40
C ALA A 254 -7.90 12.55 12.14
N VAL A 255 -8.55 13.12 11.11
CA VAL A 255 -9.92 12.77 10.71
C VAL A 255 -9.98 11.33 10.20
N ILE A 256 -9.06 10.96 9.31
CA ILE A 256 -8.96 9.59 8.77
C ILE A 256 -8.69 8.58 9.89
N ALA A 257 -7.70 8.84 10.74
CA ALA A 257 -7.36 7.96 11.86
C ALA A 257 -8.56 7.77 12.81
N SER A 258 -9.28 8.86 13.12
CA SER A 258 -10.48 8.82 13.97
C SER A 258 -11.58 7.97 13.37
N ALA A 259 -11.88 8.14 12.07
CA ALA A 259 -12.91 7.37 11.38
C ALA A 259 -12.56 5.88 11.30
N LEU A 260 -11.30 5.53 11.03
CA LEU A 260 -10.85 4.14 11.03
C LEU A 260 -10.87 3.51 12.42
N HIS A 261 -10.48 4.24 13.47
CA HIS A 261 -10.61 3.75 14.85
C HIS A 261 -12.08 3.52 15.23
N ALA A 262 -12.99 4.40 14.80
CA ALA A 262 -14.42 4.18 14.97
C ALA A 262 -14.90 2.89 14.28
N MET A 263 -14.44 2.62 13.06
CA MET A 263 -14.73 1.35 12.38
C MET A 263 -14.21 0.15 13.17
N SER A 264 -12.97 0.20 13.66
CA SER A 264 -12.41 -0.85 14.52
C SER A 264 -13.26 -1.06 15.79
N GLY A 265 -13.70 0.01 16.46
CA GLY A 265 -14.59 -0.07 17.62
C GLY A 265 -15.96 -0.69 17.33
N ILE A 266 -16.52 -0.42 16.15
CA ILE A 266 -17.78 -1.05 15.70
C ILE A 266 -17.58 -2.56 15.50
N VAL A 267 -16.53 -2.98 14.79
CA VAL A 267 -16.26 -4.42 14.58
C VAL A 267 -15.93 -5.10 15.91
N ALA A 268 -15.25 -4.41 16.83
CA ALA A 268 -15.03 -4.91 18.19
C ALA A 268 -16.36 -5.21 18.91
N ASN A 269 -17.34 -4.30 18.84
CA ASN A 269 -18.67 -4.56 19.39
C ASN A 269 -19.36 -5.75 18.71
N GLU A 270 -19.31 -5.86 17.38
CA GLU A 270 -19.88 -7.00 16.64
C GLU A 270 -19.26 -8.34 17.05
N LEU A 271 -17.94 -8.39 17.29
CA LEU A 271 -17.25 -9.57 17.78
C LEU A 271 -17.70 -9.94 19.19
N LEU A 272 -17.82 -8.95 20.08
CA LEU A 272 -18.32 -9.18 21.43
C LEU A 272 -19.78 -9.67 21.42
N GLU A 273 -20.64 -9.13 20.55
CA GLU A 273 -22.02 -9.61 20.38
C GLU A 273 -22.06 -11.07 19.90
N LEU A 274 -21.19 -11.44 18.96
CA LEU A 274 -21.08 -12.82 18.49
C LEU A 274 -20.61 -13.77 19.58
N ARG A 275 -19.72 -13.33 20.46
CA ARG A 275 -19.21 -14.15 21.57
C ARG A 275 -20.22 -14.27 22.70
N ASP A 276 -20.83 -13.16 23.09
CA ASP A 276 -21.63 -13.08 24.32
C ASP A 276 -23.12 -13.39 24.07
N GLY A 277 -23.57 -13.41 22.82
CA GLY A 277 -24.95 -13.74 22.42
C GLY A 277 -26.00 -12.67 22.72
N HIS A 278 -25.59 -11.50 23.20
CA HIS A 278 -26.47 -10.39 23.54
C HIS A 278 -26.22 -9.20 22.61
N SER A 279 -27.26 -8.74 21.91
CA SER A 279 -27.21 -7.41 21.29
C SER A 279 -27.21 -6.39 22.42
N SER A 280 -26.21 -5.53 22.43
CA SER A 280 -26.08 -4.51 23.45
C SER A 280 -26.03 -3.15 22.80
N SER A 281 -26.61 -2.15 23.46
CA SER A 281 -26.49 -0.73 23.11
C SER A 281 -25.06 -0.23 23.37
N ARG A 282 -24.05 -0.96 22.87
CA ARG A 282 -22.63 -0.67 23.06
C ARG A 282 -22.28 0.52 22.19
N THR A 283 -21.67 1.51 22.81
CA THR A 283 -21.20 2.71 22.13
C THR A 283 -19.69 2.69 22.01
N VAL A 284 -19.18 3.45 21.05
CA VAL A 284 -17.75 3.68 20.83
C VAL A 284 -17.48 5.15 21.06
N SER A 285 -16.43 5.47 21.80
CA SER A 285 -15.96 6.85 21.99
C SER A 285 -14.58 7.01 21.38
N ILE A 286 -14.42 8.01 20.53
CA ILE A 286 -13.18 8.37 19.86
C ILE A 286 -12.85 9.82 20.18
N ASP A 287 -11.70 10.04 20.83
CA ASP A 287 -11.11 11.36 20.96
C ASP A 287 -10.21 11.62 19.74
N THR A 288 -10.53 12.65 18.96
CA THR A 288 -9.80 12.98 17.73
C THR A 288 -8.41 13.55 17.98
N ASP A 289 -8.17 14.16 19.14
CA ASP A 289 -6.83 14.60 19.55
C ASP A 289 -6.00 13.38 19.93
N HIS A 290 -6.60 12.38 20.59
CA HIS A 290 -5.95 11.10 20.87
C HIS A 290 -5.58 10.34 19.59
N ALA A 291 -6.49 10.32 18.61
CA ALA A 291 -6.21 9.73 17.30
C ALA A 291 -5.08 10.46 16.56
N ALA A 292 -4.97 11.78 16.72
CA ALA A 292 -3.84 12.55 16.20
C ALA A 292 -2.52 12.18 16.91
N PHE A 293 -2.50 12.09 18.24
CA PHE A 293 -1.33 11.63 19.00
C PHE A 293 -0.90 10.23 18.61
N TRP A 294 -1.86 9.34 18.33
CA TRP A 294 -1.59 7.98 17.89
C TRP A 294 -0.75 7.92 16.61
N LEU A 295 -0.96 8.85 15.66
CA LEU A 295 -0.13 8.97 14.46
C LEU A 295 1.35 9.25 14.77
N GLY A 296 1.65 9.90 15.90
CA GLY A 296 3.01 10.20 16.37
C GLY A 296 3.51 9.29 17.50
N SER A 297 2.74 8.27 17.88
CA SER A 297 2.97 7.48 19.11
C SER A 297 4.35 6.84 19.20
N VAL A 298 4.96 6.48 18.06
CA VAL A 298 6.31 5.89 18.00
C VAL A 298 7.39 6.78 18.62
N GLY A 299 7.18 8.10 18.69
CA GLY A 299 8.07 9.04 19.36
C GLY A 299 7.57 9.56 20.71
N MET A 300 6.42 9.09 21.20
CA MET A 300 5.84 9.56 22.47
C MET A 300 6.23 8.69 23.68
N THR A 301 6.75 7.49 23.44
CA THR A 301 7.09 6.56 24.52
C THR A 301 8.23 7.07 25.38
N LYS A 302 8.07 6.91 26.70
CA LYS A 302 9.16 7.08 27.65
C LYS A 302 9.49 5.76 28.32
N ARG A 303 10.77 5.55 28.59
CA ARG A 303 11.29 4.45 29.42
C ARG A 303 12.01 5.02 30.62
N ASN A 304 11.58 4.64 31.82
CA ASN A 304 12.08 5.16 33.09
C ASN A 304 12.11 6.70 33.12
N GLY A 305 11.03 7.33 32.62
CA GLY A 305 10.88 8.78 32.53
C GLY A 305 11.62 9.48 31.39
N GLN A 306 12.43 8.78 30.59
CA GLN A 306 13.16 9.36 29.45
C GLN A 306 12.53 8.98 28.11
N THR A 307 12.37 9.95 27.20
CA THR A 307 11.90 9.71 25.83
C THR A 307 12.91 8.90 25.01
N VAL A 308 12.44 8.23 23.96
CA VAL A 308 13.32 7.51 23.01
C VAL A 308 14.39 8.44 22.40
N GLN A 309 14.02 9.70 22.14
CA GLN A 309 14.89 10.72 21.56
C GLN A 309 15.98 11.15 22.54
N GLU A 310 15.65 11.35 23.81
CA GLU A 310 16.64 11.65 24.86
C GLU A 310 17.63 10.49 25.02
N LEU A 311 17.13 9.25 25.08
CA LEU A 311 17.96 8.04 25.14
C LEU A 311 18.90 7.92 23.94
N GLY A 312 18.43 8.28 22.75
CA GLY A 312 19.24 8.33 21.52
C GLY A 312 20.34 9.39 21.59
N LYS A 313 20.00 10.64 21.97
CA LYS A 313 20.95 11.75 22.09
C LYS A 313 22.03 11.50 23.16
N GLU A 314 21.69 10.78 24.22
CA GLU A 314 22.61 10.39 25.27
C GLU A 314 23.48 9.16 24.91
N GLY A 315 23.26 8.55 23.74
CA GLY A 315 23.97 7.34 23.32
C GLY A 315 23.62 6.09 24.14
N LYS A 316 22.50 6.10 24.85
CA LYS A 316 22.07 5.02 25.76
C LYS A 316 21.11 4.03 25.12
N LEU A 317 20.49 4.37 23.99
CA LEU A 317 19.44 3.57 23.37
C LEU A 317 19.91 2.15 23.02
N ALA A 318 21.05 1.97 22.35
CA ALA A 318 21.55 0.66 21.94
C ALA A 318 21.81 -0.27 23.15
N ALA A 319 22.32 0.28 24.27
CA ALA A 319 22.62 -0.48 25.48
C ALA A 319 21.38 -1.05 26.19
N ILE A 320 20.17 -0.64 25.80
CA ILE A 320 18.92 -1.18 26.33
C ILE A 320 18.64 -2.57 25.74
N PHE A 321 19.13 -2.86 24.53
CA PHE A 321 18.73 -4.05 23.78
C PHE A 321 19.79 -5.16 23.91
N PRO A 322 19.39 -6.41 24.15
CA PRO A 322 20.34 -7.52 24.21
C PRO A 322 20.94 -7.83 22.83
N LYS A 323 20.25 -7.47 21.74
CA LYS A 323 20.76 -7.49 20.36
C LYS A 323 20.54 -6.11 19.75
N ASP A 324 21.62 -5.46 19.35
CA ASP A 324 21.54 -4.22 18.58
C ASP A 324 21.25 -4.54 17.11
N LEU A 325 19.97 -4.47 16.73
CA LEU A 325 19.54 -4.69 15.35
C LEU A 325 19.70 -3.44 14.47
N GLN A 326 19.97 -2.29 15.08
CA GLN A 326 20.10 -1.01 14.36
C GLN A 326 21.52 -0.77 13.87
N GLY A 327 22.53 -1.09 14.69
CA GLY A 327 23.93 -0.84 14.34
C GLY A 327 24.16 0.60 13.87
N ASP A 328 24.79 0.76 12.70
CA ASP A 328 25.19 2.06 12.15
C ASP A 328 24.31 2.58 10.99
N ILE A 329 23.08 2.07 10.85
CA ILE A 329 22.18 2.36 9.71
C ILE A 329 22.03 3.87 9.43
N PHE A 330 22.03 4.70 10.48
CA PHE A 330 21.95 6.17 10.40
C PHE A 330 23.22 6.86 10.94
N GLY A 331 24.32 6.13 11.06
CA GLY A 331 25.52 6.54 11.79
C GLY A 331 26.35 7.65 11.13
N THR A 332 26.09 7.97 9.85
CA THR A 332 26.76 9.06 9.14
C THR A 332 25.75 10.02 8.52
N PRO A 333 26.11 11.30 8.32
CA PRO A 333 25.24 12.26 7.64
C PRO A 333 24.77 11.79 6.26
N LEU A 334 25.63 11.14 5.46
CA LEU A 334 25.25 10.58 4.15
C LEU A 334 24.21 9.46 4.27
N ARG A 335 24.39 8.52 5.21
CA ARG A 335 23.44 7.41 5.38
C ARG A 335 22.08 7.90 5.87
N LEU A 336 22.06 8.90 6.76
CA LEU A 336 20.83 9.56 7.19
C LEU A 336 20.13 10.27 6.01
N ARG A 337 20.88 11.05 5.23
CA ARG A 337 20.35 11.83 4.10
C ARG A 337 20.08 11.02 2.83
N ALA A 338 20.45 9.74 2.78
CA ALA A 338 20.00 8.82 1.73
C ALA A 338 18.50 8.51 1.78
N THR A 339 17.75 9.08 2.74
CA THR A 339 16.30 8.98 2.85
C THR A 339 15.66 10.36 2.91
N ALA A 340 15.45 10.98 1.74
CA ALA A 340 14.97 12.34 1.58
C ALA A 340 14.49 12.62 0.14
N ASN A 341 13.80 13.75 -0.03
CA ASN A 341 13.37 14.24 -1.34
C ASN A 341 14.48 15.11 -1.97
N TYR A 342 14.82 14.83 -3.22
CA TYR A 342 15.80 15.60 -3.99
C TYR A 342 15.28 16.00 -5.36
N GLU A 343 15.57 17.23 -5.79
CA GLU A 343 15.26 17.69 -7.14
C GLU A 343 16.14 16.96 -8.15
N THR A 344 15.53 16.49 -9.24
CA THR A 344 16.21 15.77 -10.32
C THR A 344 16.87 16.74 -11.32
N LYS A 345 17.39 16.23 -12.44
CA LYS A 345 17.88 17.09 -13.53
C LYS A 345 16.76 17.93 -14.18
N ASP A 346 15.52 17.45 -14.09
CA ASP A 346 14.35 18.11 -14.65
C ASP A 346 13.76 19.06 -13.58
N GLU A 347 13.75 20.36 -13.89
CA GLU A 347 13.32 21.40 -12.95
C GLU A 347 11.89 21.16 -12.43
N GLY A 348 11.70 21.24 -11.11
CA GLY A 348 10.40 21.00 -10.48
C GLY A 348 9.99 19.52 -10.40
N VAL A 349 10.81 18.59 -10.89
CA VAL A 349 10.60 17.14 -10.74
C VAL A 349 11.50 16.61 -9.65
N TRP A 350 10.91 15.98 -8.64
CA TRP A 350 11.60 15.48 -7.46
C TRP A 350 11.57 13.95 -7.40
N PHE A 351 12.55 13.39 -6.70
CA PHE A 351 12.68 11.97 -6.46
C PHE A 351 12.91 11.71 -4.97
N GLN A 352 12.14 10.80 -4.40
CA GLN A 352 12.33 10.32 -3.04
C GLN A 352 13.34 9.18 -3.07
N LEU A 353 14.56 9.47 -2.60
CA LEU A 353 15.55 8.45 -2.29
C LEU A 353 15.17 7.75 -0.98
N HIS A 354 15.46 6.46 -0.88
CA HIS A 354 15.21 5.73 0.36
C HIS A 354 16.25 4.65 0.64
N GLY A 355 17.16 4.93 1.58
CA GLY A 355 18.24 4.04 2.01
C GLY A 355 17.78 2.76 2.72
N SER A 356 16.49 2.62 3.02
CA SER A 356 15.92 1.46 3.73
C SER A 356 16.65 1.25 5.07
N LEU A 357 17.13 0.04 5.34
CA LEU A 357 17.99 -0.27 6.50
C LEU A 357 19.44 -0.55 6.07
N GLY A 358 19.87 0.08 4.98
CA GLY A 358 21.20 -0.08 4.39
C GLY A 358 21.38 0.87 3.21
N ALA A 359 21.85 2.09 3.50
CA ALA A 359 21.88 3.19 2.53
C ALA A 359 22.99 3.05 1.47
N ASP A 360 24.03 2.27 1.74
CA ASP A 360 25.23 2.18 0.91
C ASP A 360 24.94 1.84 -0.57
N PRO A 361 24.07 0.86 -0.92
CA PRO A 361 23.69 0.60 -2.31
C PRO A 361 23.00 1.79 -3.00
N VAL A 362 22.18 2.57 -2.28
CA VAL A 362 21.52 3.78 -2.83
C VAL A 362 22.56 4.85 -3.12
N LEU A 363 23.50 5.09 -2.19
CA LEU A 363 24.60 6.03 -2.39
C LEU A 363 25.47 5.64 -3.60
N HIS A 364 25.85 4.36 -3.71
CA HIS A 364 26.59 3.85 -4.86
C HIS A 364 25.84 4.03 -6.18
N THR A 365 24.52 3.81 -6.18
CA THR A 365 23.66 3.95 -7.37
C THR A 365 23.72 5.35 -7.96
N ILE A 366 23.80 6.38 -7.12
CA ILE A 366 23.91 7.78 -7.55
C ILE A 366 25.37 8.25 -7.67
N GLY A 367 26.35 7.36 -7.52
CA GLY A 367 27.77 7.64 -7.72
C GLY A 367 28.50 8.20 -6.50
N ILE A 368 27.96 8.02 -5.29
CA ILE A 368 28.58 8.44 -4.03
C ILE A 368 29.23 7.23 -3.36
N GLY A 369 30.49 7.39 -2.93
CA GLY A 369 31.14 6.40 -2.07
C GLY A 369 30.59 6.49 -0.64
N PRO A 370 30.11 5.39 -0.02
CA PRO A 370 29.57 5.42 1.34
C PRO A 370 30.55 5.87 2.42
N SER A 371 31.86 5.74 2.16
CA SER A 371 32.94 6.21 3.03
C SER A 371 33.32 7.67 2.81
N GLN A 372 32.65 8.39 1.91
CA GLN A 372 32.89 9.81 1.73
C GLN A 372 32.48 10.54 3.02
N GLU A 373 33.40 11.33 3.57
CA GLU A 373 33.12 12.08 4.79
C GLU A 373 32.28 13.33 4.46
N CYS A 374 31.27 13.58 5.31
CA CYS A 374 30.56 14.85 5.36
C CYS A 374 30.55 15.31 6.82
N SER A 375 30.90 16.57 7.06
CA SER A 375 31.00 17.16 8.39
C SER A 375 29.65 17.49 9.03
N SER A 376 28.58 17.50 8.24
CA SER A 376 27.23 17.84 8.67
C SER A 376 26.14 17.23 7.78
N ASN A 377 24.91 17.21 8.29
CA ASN A 377 23.74 16.81 7.52
C ASN A 377 23.51 17.74 6.31
N ASP A 378 23.71 19.05 6.45
CA ASP A 378 23.54 20.03 5.36
C ASP A 378 24.57 19.83 4.24
N GLU A 379 25.80 19.46 4.59
CA GLU A 379 26.82 19.08 3.60
C GLU A 379 26.42 17.80 2.86
N ALA A 380 25.99 16.77 3.59
CA ALA A 380 25.52 15.52 2.99
C ALA A 380 24.31 15.73 2.07
N SER A 381 23.33 16.56 2.48
CA SER A 381 22.18 16.94 1.65
C SER A 381 22.62 17.58 0.33
N ARG A 382 23.59 18.51 0.37
CA ARG A 382 24.11 19.15 -0.85
C ARG A 382 24.85 18.16 -1.76
N VAL A 383 25.71 17.32 -1.19
CA VAL A 383 26.44 16.29 -1.95
C VAL A 383 25.46 15.34 -2.65
N ILE A 384 24.44 14.85 -1.95
CA ILE A 384 23.41 13.97 -2.54
C ILE A 384 22.63 14.71 -3.61
N ALA A 385 22.19 15.95 -3.35
CA ALA A 385 21.46 16.76 -4.34
C ALA A 385 22.26 16.98 -5.63
N GLU A 386 23.57 17.25 -5.55
CA GLU A 386 24.46 17.39 -6.71
C GLU A 386 24.55 16.11 -7.55
N HIS A 387 24.43 14.94 -6.91
CA HIS A 387 24.48 13.66 -7.60
C HIS A 387 23.13 13.27 -8.21
N VAL A 388 22.03 13.50 -7.49
CA VAL A 388 20.67 13.26 -7.99
C VAL A 388 20.36 14.14 -9.20
N ARG A 389 20.79 15.41 -9.20
CA ARG A 389 20.60 16.36 -10.32
C ARG A 389 21.28 15.95 -11.64
N LYS A 390 22.07 14.87 -11.66
CA LYS A 390 22.66 14.32 -12.89
C LYS A 390 21.67 13.45 -13.68
N PHE A 391 20.58 13.01 -13.06
CA PHE A 391 19.68 11.98 -13.60
C PHE A 391 18.23 12.48 -13.70
N GLY A 392 17.47 11.92 -14.64
CA GLY A 392 16.03 12.14 -14.73
C GLY A 392 15.26 11.26 -13.74
N ALA A 393 14.01 11.62 -13.43
CA ALA A 393 13.23 10.87 -12.43
C ALA A 393 12.96 9.40 -12.84
N HIS A 394 12.63 9.15 -14.11
CA HIS A 394 12.46 7.79 -14.64
C HIS A 394 13.77 7.00 -14.74
N GLU A 395 14.88 7.69 -14.99
CA GLU A 395 16.22 7.10 -15.01
C GLU A 395 16.60 6.63 -13.59
N LEU A 396 16.40 7.49 -12.58
CA LEU A 396 16.56 7.14 -11.17
C LEU A 396 15.66 5.98 -10.76
N GLU A 397 14.38 6.01 -11.14
CA GLU A 397 13.44 4.91 -10.86
C GLU A 397 13.93 3.59 -11.43
N MET A 398 14.38 3.57 -12.69
CA MET A 398 14.90 2.38 -13.34
C MET A 398 16.20 1.89 -12.68
N MET A 399 17.11 2.79 -12.34
CA MET A 399 18.36 2.47 -11.63
C MET A 399 18.10 1.79 -10.28
N HIS A 400 17.07 2.24 -9.55
CA HIS A 400 16.67 1.61 -8.30
C HIS A 400 15.95 0.28 -8.53
N PHE A 401 15.07 0.23 -9.53
CA PHE A 401 14.33 -0.98 -9.89
C PHE A 401 15.26 -2.14 -10.22
N VAL A 402 16.24 -1.95 -11.12
CA VAL A 402 17.17 -3.01 -11.55
C VAL A 402 18.05 -3.54 -10.41
N GLN A 403 18.26 -2.74 -9.36
CA GLN A 403 19.02 -3.12 -8.17
C GLN A 403 18.13 -3.62 -7.01
N GLY A 404 16.81 -3.65 -7.19
CA GLY A 404 15.88 -4.03 -6.13
C GLY A 404 15.86 -3.06 -4.94
N LEU A 405 16.12 -1.78 -5.19
CA LEU A 405 16.15 -0.70 -4.21
C LEU A 405 14.81 0.04 -4.15
N CYS A 406 14.59 0.74 -3.03
CA CYS A 406 13.44 1.64 -2.86
C CYS A 406 13.74 2.99 -3.50
N GLY A 407 12.75 3.58 -4.15
CA GLY A 407 12.84 4.93 -4.71
C GLY A 407 11.61 5.23 -5.55
N SER A 408 11.16 6.48 -5.57
CA SER A 408 9.99 6.87 -6.36
C SER A 408 10.08 8.32 -6.81
N ILE A 409 9.50 8.56 -7.98
CA ILE A 409 9.16 9.90 -8.45
C ILE A 409 8.16 10.52 -7.46
N CYS A 410 8.34 11.80 -7.16
CA CYS A 410 7.37 12.58 -6.39
C CYS A 410 6.34 13.14 -7.36
N TYR A 411 5.18 12.49 -7.46
CA TYR A 411 4.14 12.91 -8.40
C TYR A 411 3.30 14.06 -7.85
N THR A 412 2.61 14.76 -8.75
CA THR A 412 1.43 15.54 -8.36
C THR A 412 0.24 14.58 -8.13
N PRO A 413 -0.80 14.98 -7.38
CA PRO A 413 -1.99 14.14 -7.21
C PRO A 413 -2.63 13.70 -8.54
N ALA A 414 -2.68 14.57 -9.55
CA ALA A 414 -3.14 14.23 -10.89
C ALA A 414 -2.18 13.29 -11.62
N GLY A 415 -0.86 13.52 -11.52
CA GLY A 415 0.16 12.69 -12.15
C GLY A 415 0.09 11.25 -11.66
N TRP A 416 -0.01 11.03 -10.36
CA TRP A 416 -0.16 9.70 -9.75
C TRP A 416 -1.38 8.96 -10.31
N LYS A 417 -2.54 9.60 -10.33
CA LYS A 417 -3.81 9.02 -10.81
C LYS A 417 -3.75 8.56 -12.27
N GLN A 418 -2.83 9.12 -13.08
CA GLN A 418 -2.64 8.70 -14.48
C GLN A 418 -1.79 7.43 -14.62
N THR A 419 -0.98 7.08 -13.62
CA THR A 419 -0.10 5.92 -13.66
C THR A 419 -0.90 4.60 -13.73
N ARG A 420 -0.28 3.58 -14.31
CA ARG A 420 -0.86 2.23 -14.32
C ARG A 420 -1.03 1.68 -12.92
N MET A 421 -0.06 1.92 -12.04
CA MET A 421 -0.08 1.44 -10.67
C MET A 421 -1.27 2.01 -9.89
N ALA A 422 -1.52 3.33 -9.97
CA ALA A 422 -2.66 3.93 -9.29
C ALA A 422 -4.01 3.37 -9.78
N LYS A 423 -4.14 3.14 -11.10
CA LYS A 423 -5.36 2.58 -11.72
C LYS A 423 -5.61 1.12 -11.35
N ASP A 424 -4.55 0.32 -11.15
CA ASP A 424 -4.69 -1.06 -10.69
C ASP A 424 -5.03 -1.09 -9.19
N LEU A 425 -4.32 -0.31 -8.38
CA LEU A 425 -4.59 -0.19 -6.94
C LEU A 425 -6.03 0.27 -6.65
N SER A 426 -6.57 1.22 -7.42
CA SER A 426 -7.92 1.76 -7.22
C SER A 426 -9.06 0.75 -7.47
N LYS A 427 -8.75 -0.43 -8.03
CA LYS A 427 -9.74 -1.51 -8.22
C LYS A 427 -10.00 -2.28 -6.93
N HIS A 428 -9.12 -2.14 -5.94
CA HIS A 428 -9.23 -2.81 -4.65
C HIS A 428 -9.86 -1.86 -3.62
N PRO A 429 -10.74 -2.37 -2.73
CA PRO A 429 -11.25 -1.56 -1.63
C PRO A 429 -10.14 -1.25 -0.63
N LEU A 430 -10.28 -0.15 0.14
CA LEU A 430 -9.31 0.24 1.16
C LEU A 430 -9.14 -0.85 2.24
N ILE A 431 -10.26 -1.33 2.80
CA ILE A 431 -10.27 -2.52 3.65
C ILE A 431 -10.45 -3.74 2.72
N ASN A 432 -9.32 -4.25 2.23
CA ASN A 432 -9.30 -5.37 1.29
C ASN A 432 -9.27 -6.70 2.05
N TYR A 433 -10.44 -7.30 2.26
CA TYR A 433 -10.53 -8.66 2.77
C TYR A 433 -11.49 -9.51 1.94
N LYS A 434 -11.17 -10.80 1.79
CA LYS A 434 -11.98 -11.73 1.00
C LYS A 434 -11.84 -13.18 1.47
N GLN A 435 -12.94 -13.92 1.44
CA GLN A 435 -12.93 -15.36 1.71
C GLN A 435 -12.15 -16.10 0.60
N GLN A 436 -11.35 -17.10 0.98
CA GLN A 436 -10.59 -17.94 0.07
C GLN A 436 -11.41 -19.16 -0.34
N THR A 437 -12.31 -18.99 -1.31
CA THR A 437 -13.28 -20.01 -1.72
C THR A 437 -12.67 -21.24 -2.40
N HIS A 438 -11.41 -21.16 -2.85
CA HIS A 438 -10.66 -22.29 -3.40
C HIS A 438 -10.01 -23.15 -2.30
N ALA A 439 -9.94 -22.66 -1.07
CA ALA A 439 -9.40 -23.43 0.06
C ALA A 439 -10.36 -24.56 0.46
N VAL A 440 -9.84 -25.57 1.14
CA VAL A 440 -10.68 -26.60 1.77
C VAL A 440 -11.67 -25.91 2.72
N PRO A 441 -12.99 -26.13 2.57
CA PRO A 441 -13.98 -25.52 3.44
C PRO A 441 -13.78 -25.94 4.89
N THR A 442 -13.82 -24.98 5.81
CA THR A 442 -13.80 -25.23 7.26
C THR A 442 -15.11 -24.73 7.87
N PRO A 443 -15.64 -25.39 8.92
CA PRO A 443 -16.86 -24.94 9.58
C PRO A 443 -16.71 -23.55 10.20
N ALA A 444 -17.85 -22.91 10.49
CA ALA A 444 -17.89 -21.75 11.36
C ALA A 444 -17.44 -22.15 12.77
N ILE A 445 -16.56 -21.33 13.37
CA ILE A 445 -15.99 -21.61 14.71
C ILE A 445 -16.30 -20.41 15.61
N PRO A 446 -17.04 -20.61 16.72
CA PRO A 446 -17.30 -19.56 17.68
C PRO A 446 -16.01 -18.93 18.21
N LEU A 447 -16.09 -17.65 18.59
CA LEU A 447 -14.98 -16.99 19.27
C LEU A 447 -14.69 -17.68 20.61
N PRO A 448 -13.41 -17.80 21.02
CA PRO A 448 -13.05 -18.40 22.30
C PRO A 448 -13.72 -17.69 23.48
N VAL A 449 -14.14 -18.47 24.48
CA VAL A 449 -14.61 -17.92 25.77
C VAL A 449 -13.40 -17.68 26.66
N SER A 450 -13.27 -16.49 27.22
CA SER A 450 -12.16 -16.09 28.08
C SER A 450 -12.62 -15.26 29.29
N ASP A 451 -11.83 -15.27 30.35
CA ASP A 451 -11.98 -14.35 31.49
C ASP A 451 -11.63 -12.92 31.08
N ASP A 452 -10.72 -12.75 30.13
CA ASP A 452 -10.48 -11.46 29.48
C ASP A 452 -11.69 -11.08 28.61
N LYS A 453 -12.29 -9.93 28.91
CA LYS A 453 -13.51 -9.45 28.25
C LYS A 453 -13.23 -8.68 26.97
N ARG A 454 -11.98 -8.43 26.59
CA ARG A 454 -11.65 -7.75 25.34
C ARG A 454 -12.10 -8.56 24.10
N PRO A 455 -12.39 -7.90 22.95
CA PRO A 455 -13.03 -8.52 21.78
C PRO A 455 -12.30 -9.70 21.14
N LEU A 456 -10.97 -9.71 21.20
CA LEU A 456 -10.11 -10.72 20.58
C LEU A 456 -9.45 -11.66 21.60
N ALA A 457 -9.92 -11.68 22.84
CA ALA A 457 -9.43 -12.61 23.85
C ALA A 457 -9.45 -14.06 23.35
N GLY A 458 -8.29 -14.71 23.40
CA GLY A 458 -8.08 -16.09 22.94
C GLY A 458 -7.79 -16.25 21.44
N ILE A 459 -7.77 -15.18 20.65
CA ILE A 459 -7.32 -15.20 19.26
C ILE A 459 -5.79 -15.25 19.23
N LYS A 460 -5.24 -16.22 18.50
CA LYS A 460 -3.79 -16.46 18.38
C LYS A 460 -3.25 -15.86 17.09
N VAL A 461 -2.21 -15.04 17.17
CA VAL A 461 -1.63 -14.35 16.01
C VAL A 461 -0.14 -14.63 15.93
N VAL A 462 0.33 -15.02 14.75
CA VAL A 462 1.76 -15.03 14.42
C VAL A 462 2.02 -13.94 13.39
N GLU A 463 3.02 -13.10 13.64
CA GLU A 463 3.38 -12.04 12.70
C GLU A 463 4.87 -12.01 12.36
N LEU A 464 5.15 -11.87 11.06
CA LEU A 464 6.47 -11.74 10.46
C LEU A 464 6.54 -10.36 9.80
N VAL A 465 6.70 -9.34 10.63
CA VAL A 465 6.60 -7.92 10.26
C VAL A 465 7.73 -7.11 10.90
N ARG A 466 8.08 -5.96 10.33
CA ARG A 466 9.14 -5.06 10.83
C ARG A 466 8.72 -3.59 10.72
N ILE A 467 9.45 -2.71 11.40
CA ILE A 467 9.30 -1.24 11.32
C ILE A 467 7.98 -0.74 11.93
N ILE A 468 6.96 -0.34 11.16
CA ILE A 468 5.77 0.33 11.71
C ILE A 468 4.46 -0.30 11.24
N ALA A 469 4.16 -0.30 9.93
CA ALA A 469 2.83 -0.69 9.43
C ALA A 469 2.36 -2.07 9.91
N GLY A 470 3.14 -3.12 9.62
CA GLY A 470 2.86 -4.47 10.11
C GLY A 470 2.80 -4.55 11.65
N PRO A 471 3.81 -4.06 12.41
CA PRO A 471 3.74 -4.01 13.87
C PRO A 471 2.53 -3.31 14.48
N VAL A 472 1.99 -2.28 13.83
CA VAL A 472 0.75 -1.60 14.25
C VAL A 472 -0.46 -2.52 14.13
N ILE A 473 -0.50 -3.44 13.14
CA ILE A 473 -1.55 -4.47 13.06
C ILE A 473 -1.53 -5.31 14.34
N GLY A 474 -0.40 -5.95 14.65
CA GLY A 474 -0.25 -6.81 15.83
C GLY A 474 -0.52 -6.09 17.14
N THR A 475 0.07 -4.91 17.33
CA THR A 475 -0.09 -4.12 18.56
C THR A 475 -1.54 -3.69 18.79
N THR A 476 -2.28 -3.36 17.72
CA THR A 476 -3.71 -3.05 17.83
C THR A 476 -4.54 -4.29 18.17
N LEU A 477 -4.23 -5.45 17.58
CA LEU A 477 -4.90 -6.72 17.90
C LEU A 477 -4.63 -7.16 19.35
N VAL A 478 -3.40 -6.98 19.85
CA VAL A 478 -3.03 -7.21 21.27
C VAL A 478 -3.85 -6.33 22.20
N ALA A 479 -3.97 -5.03 21.88
CA ALA A 479 -4.74 -4.11 22.69
C ALA A 479 -6.20 -4.57 22.84
N LEU A 480 -6.73 -5.20 21.79
CA LEU A 480 -8.05 -5.82 21.71
C LEU A 480 -8.12 -7.24 22.32
N GLY A 481 -7.03 -7.76 22.88
CA GLY A 481 -7.00 -9.03 23.62
C GLY A 481 -6.41 -10.24 22.89
N ALA A 482 -5.93 -10.08 21.66
CA ALA A 482 -5.26 -11.18 20.96
C ALA A 482 -3.92 -11.53 21.62
N ASP A 483 -3.53 -12.81 21.58
CA ASP A 483 -2.19 -13.25 21.92
C ASP A 483 -1.32 -13.21 20.66
N VAL A 484 -0.43 -12.22 20.58
CA VAL A 484 0.40 -11.96 19.40
C VAL A 484 1.84 -12.35 19.67
N ILE A 485 2.35 -13.23 18.82
CA ILE A 485 3.77 -13.60 18.76
C ILE A 485 4.38 -12.99 17.49
N ARG A 486 5.30 -12.06 17.68
CA ARG A 486 6.15 -11.50 16.63
C ARG A 486 7.41 -12.32 16.44
N VAL A 487 7.58 -12.81 15.24
CA VAL A 487 8.74 -13.57 14.80
C VAL A 487 9.68 -12.64 14.04
N ASN A 488 10.90 -12.52 14.52
CA ASN A 488 11.97 -11.79 13.85
C ASN A 488 13.26 -12.60 13.90
N CYS A 489 14.30 -12.16 13.19
CA CYS A 489 15.60 -12.82 13.19
C CYS A 489 16.66 -11.87 13.74
N GLY A 490 17.41 -12.31 14.74
CA GLY A 490 18.48 -11.52 15.38
C GLY A 490 19.65 -11.13 14.46
N ARG A 491 19.64 -11.58 13.20
CA ARG A 491 20.63 -11.22 12.16
C ARG A 491 20.11 -10.18 11.17
N LEU A 492 18.81 -9.87 11.19
CA LEU A 492 18.21 -8.89 10.29
C LEU A 492 18.27 -7.49 10.92
N PRO A 493 18.59 -6.46 10.12
CA PRO A 493 18.55 -5.09 10.61
C PRO A 493 17.11 -4.67 10.95
N ASP A 494 16.98 -3.82 11.96
CA ASP A 494 15.73 -3.25 12.44
C ASP A 494 15.98 -1.90 13.14
N PHE A 495 14.92 -1.16 13.48
CA PHE A 495 15.04 0.11 14.18
C PHE A 495 14.68 -0.02 15.67
N ASN A 496 15.71 0.01 16.52
CA ASN A 496 15.59 -0.28 17.96
C ASN A 496 14.58 0.62 18.68
N GLY A 497 14.53 1.91 18.37
CA GLY A 497 13.63 2.86 19.04
C GLY A 497 12.15 2.48 18.92
N LEU A 498 11.74 1.87 17.81
CA LEU A 498 10.34 1.48 17.57
C LEU A 498 9.89 0.32 18.47
N GLN A 499 10.81 -0.56 18.87
CA GLN A 499 10.52 -1.72 19.72
C GLN A 499 10.01 -1.30 21.10
N LEU A 500 10.42 -0.12 21.59
CA LEU A 500 9.95 0.42 22.87
C LEU A 500 8.47 0.80 22.84
N THR A 501 7.86 0.97 21.66
CA THR A 501 6.46 1.36 21.50
C THR A 501 5.63 0.24 20.89
N LEU A 502 6.08 -0.29 19.76
CA LEU A 502 5.32 -1.21 18.91
C LEU A 502 5.44 -2.69 19.31
N ASN A 503 5.94 -2.95 20.53
CA ASN A 503 5.94 -4.26 21.17
C ASN A 503 5.08 -4.29 22.45
N ALA A 504 4.36 -3.21 22.78
CA ALA A 504 3.49 -3.18 23.97
C ALA A 504 2.45 -4.32 23.92
N GLY A 505 2.50 -5.22 24.92
CA GLY A 505 1.69 -6.43 25.00
C GLY A 505 2.01 -7.53 23.97
N VAL A 506 2.99 -7.32 23.08
CA VAL A 506 3.42 -8.30 22.07
C VAL A 506 4.55 -9.16 22.62
N ARG A 507 4.52 -10.44 22.29
CA ARG A 507 5.59 -11.39 22.60
C ARG A 507 6.52 -11.55 21.41
N THR A 508 7.83 -11.48 21.59
CA THR A 508 8.80 -11.59 20.51
C THR A 508 9.63 -12.86 20.62
N VAL A 509 9.99 -13.41 19.47
CA VAL A 509 10.83 -14.60 19.37
C VAL A 509 11.86 -14.45 18.27
N ASP A 510 13.05 -15.03 18.49
CA ASP A 510 14.08 -15.16 17.46
C ASP A 510 13.93 -16.46 16.68
N ILE A 511 13.64 -16.36 15.38
CA ILE A 511 13.60 -17.47 14.43
C ILE A 511 14.33 -17.06 13.16
N ASP A 512 15.31 -17.86 12.79
CA ASP A 512 16.09 -17.76 11.58
C ASP A 512 15.54 -18.72 10.51
N LEU A 513 14.85 -18.15 9.52
CA LEU A 513 14.27 -18.93 8.41
C LEU A 513 15.31 -19.64 7.53
N ALA A 514 16.61 -19.38 7.72
CA ALA A 514 17.67 -20.14 7.08
C ALA A 514 17.88 -21.53 7.71
N LYS A 515 17.43 -21.75 8.95
CA LYS A 515 17.58 -23.02 9.67
C LYS A 515 16.28 -23.83 9.61
N GLU A 516 16.37 -25.04 9.07
CA GLU A 516 15.20 -25.89 8.84
C GLU A 516 14.45 -26.26 10.12
N ASP A 517 15.17 -26.55 11.20
CA ASP A 517 14.56 -26.86 12.51
C ASP A 517 13.75 -25.68 13.08
N GLU A 518 14.24 -24.45 12.92
CA GLU A 518 13.53 -23.24 13.38
C GLU A 518 12.31 -22.93 12.50
N VAL A 519 12.40 -23.17 11.18
CA VAL A 519 11.24 -23.11 10.28
C VAL A 519 10.18 -24.13 10.68
N LYS A 520 10.58 -25.34 11.08
CA LYS A 520 9.65 -26.36 11.55
C LYS A 520 8.92 -25.91 12.82
N HIS A 521 9.61 -25.36 13.80
CA HIS A 521 8.98 -24.79 15.01
C HIS A 521 8.02 -23.65 14.67
N LEU A 522 8.38 -22.79 13.72
CA LEU A 522 7.47 -21.74 13.24
C LEU A 522 6.20 -22.33 12.60
N LEU A 523 6.33 -23.35 11.76
CA LEU A 523 5.18 -24.01 11.14
C LEU A 523 4.29 -24.71 12.17
N GLU A 524 4.87 -25.29 13.23
CA GLU A 524 4.14 -25.84 14.37
C GLU A 524 3.34 -24.74 15.09
N LEU A 525 3.94 -23.58 15.35
CA LEU A 525 3.25 -22.43 15.94
C LEU A 525 2.10 -21.93 15.04
N VAL A 526 2.38 -21.74 13.74
CA VAL A 526 1.39 -21.28 12.75
C VAL A 526 0.24 -22.28 12.59
N SER A 527 0.49 -23.58 12.79
CA SER A 527 -0.55 -24.62 12.71
C SER A 527 -1.67 -24.46 13.74
N ASP A 528 -1.44 -23.73 14.83
CA ASP A 528 -2.44 -23.42 15.85
C ASP A 528 -2.90 -21.94 15.83
N ALA A 529 -2.28 -21.10 14.99
CA ALA A 529 -2.60 -19.68 14.88
C ALA A 529 -3.96 -19.42 14.21
N ASP A 530 -4.70 -18.42 14.67
CA ASP A 530 -5.92 -17.91 14.02
C ASP A 530 -5.61 -16.96 12.87
N VAL A 531 -4.55 -16.18 13.03
CA VAL A 531 -4.12 -15.13 12.11
C VAL A 531 -2.63 -15.29 11.84
N PHE A 532 -2.24 -15.17 10.58
CA PHE A 532 -0.85 -15.04 10.16
C PHE A 532 -0.68 -13.72 9.43
N ILE A 533 0.28 -12.89 9.87
CA ILE A 533 0.55 -11.56 9.29
C ILE A 533 1.96 -11.54 8.73
N GLN A 534 2.14 -11.00 7.53
CA GLN A 534 3.46 -10.89 6.92
C GLN A 534 3.64 -9.56 6.17
N GLY A 535 4.82 -8.96 6.32
CA GLY A 535 5.23 -7.72 5.63
C GLY A 535 6.45 -7.90 4.71
N TYR A 536 6.73 -9.14 4.29
CA TYR A 536 7.82 -9.44 3.36
C TYR A 536 7.37 -9.23 1.92
N ARG A 537 8.34 -8.99 1.03
CA ARG A 537 8.07 -8.90 -0.41
C ARG A 537 7.35 -10.18 -0.89
N PRO A 538 6.36 -10.05 -1.79
CA PRO A 538 5.60 -11.19 -2.28
C PRO A 538 6.49 -12.37 -2.70
N GLY A 539 6.17 -13.56 -2.22
CA GLY A 539 6.88 -14.79 -2.54
C GLY A 539 8.17 -15.07 -1.76
N VAL A 540 8.74 -14.11 -1.02
CA VAL A 540 10.03 -14.30 -0.30
C VAL A 540 9.96 -15.44 0.72
N ILE A 541 8.90 -15.45 1.54
CA ILE A 541 8.72 -16.47 2.58
C ILE A 541 7.95 -17.70 2.09
N ALA A 542 7.42 -17.68 0.86
CA ALA A 542 6.66 -18.78 0.28
C ALA A 542 7.50 -20.06 0.18
N LYS A 543 8.78 -19.93 -0.19
CA LYS A 543 9.75 -21.04 -0.27
C LYS A 543 10.01 -21.73 1.08
N LYS A 544 9.60 -21.13 2.19
CA LYS A 544 9.74 -21.67 3.55
C LYS A 544 8.45 -22.29 4.09
N GLY A 545 7.47 -22.54 3.22
CA GLY A 545 6.19 -23.12 3.63
C GLY A 545 5.15 -22.08 4.06
N LEU A 546 5.49 -20.80 4.09
CA LEU A 546 4.65 -19.72 4.64
C LEU A 546 3.83 -18.96 3.59
N SER A 547 3.66 -19.53 2.40
CA SER A 547 2.75 -18.98 1.39
C SER A 547 1.30 -19.07 1.87
N ARG A 548 0.45 -18.16 1.39
CA ARG A 548 -1.00 -18.22 1.61
C ARG A 548 -1.56 -19.62 1.35
N ASP A 549 -1.27 -20.21 0.19
CA ASP A 549 -1.88 -21.49 -0.21
C ASP A 549 -1.47 -22.64 0.73
N ASN A 550 -0.20 -22.72 1.14
CA ASN A 550 0.23 -23.67 2.18
C ASN A 550 -0.47 -23.47 3.52
N LEU A 551 -0.67 -22.22 3.97
CA LEU A 551 -1.37 -21.97 5.23
C LEU A 551 -2.87 -22.27 5.13
N LEU A 552 -3.48 -22.09 3.96
CA LEU A 552 -4.84 -22.54 3.68
C LEU A 552 -4.96 -24.07 3.75
N GLU A 553 -3.95 -24.80 3.25
CA GLU A 553 -3.90 -26.27 3.36
C GLU A 553 -3.76 -26.72 4.82
N ILE A 554 -2.88 -26.09 5.60
CA ILE A 554 -2.73 -26.35 7.04
C ILE A 554 -4.06 -26.10 7.77
N ALA A 555 -4.72 -24.97 7.49
CA ALA A 555 -6.03 -24.63 8.06
C ALA A 555 -7.12 -25.65 7.71
N GLY A 556 -7.13 -26.14 6.47
CA GLY A 556 -8.01 -27.21 6.00
C GLY A 556 -7.79 -28.51 6.75
N LYS A 557 -6.53 -28.95 6.91
CA LYS A 557 -6.17 -30.19 7.63
C LYS A 557 -6.61 -30.19 9.09
N ARG A 558 -6.49 -29.05 9.78
CA ARG A 558 -6.94 -28.92 11.18
C ARG A 558 -8.43 -28.65 11.33
N GLY A 559 -9.17 -28.43 10.24
CA GLY A 559 -10.60 -28.12 10.26
C GLY A 559 -10.95 -26.75 10.84
N LYS A 560 -10.01 -25.79 10.87
CA LYS A 560 -10.18 -24.44 11.40
C LYS A 560 -9.56 -23.42 10.48
N GLY A 561 -10.39 -22.58 9.87
CA GLY A 561 -9.96 -21.55 8.92
C GLY A 561 -8.96 -20.57 9.51
N ILE A 562 -8.13 -19.98 8.66
CA ILE A 562 -7.09 -19.00 9.02
C ILE A 562 -7.36 -17.65 8.35
N VAL A 563 -6.95 -16.57 9.00
CA VAL A 563 -6.85 -15.25 8.36
C VAL A 563 -5.39 -15.01 7.97
N TYR A 564 -5.12 -14.96 6.67
CA TYR A 564 -3.80 -14.59 6.12
C TYR A 564 -3.80 -13.09 5.84
N VAL A 565 -2.84 -12.35 6.37
CA VAL A 565 -2.73 -10.90 6.22
C VAL A 565 -1.41 -10.57 5.54
N GLU A 566 -1.49 -9.85 4.43
CA GLU A 566 -0.33 -9.29 3.75
C GLU A 566 -0.32 -7.77 3.90
N GLU A 567 0.86 -7.23 4.16
CA GLU A 567 1.12 -5.80 4.17
C GLU A 567 2.28 -5.49 3.23
N ASN A 568 2.12 -4.48 2.38
CA ASN A 568 3.22 -3.96 1.57
C ASN A 568 3.04 -2.48 1.22
N CYS A 569 3.96 -1.95 0.42
CA CYS A 569 3.86 -0.59 -0.08
C CYS A 569 2.74 -0.42 -1.13
N TYR A 570 2.77 -1.18 -2.22
CA TYR A 570 2.05 -0.84 -3.45
C TYR A 570 0.65 -1.46 -3.60
N GLY A 571 0.32 -2.52 -2.88
CA GLY A 571 -0.91 -3.29 -3.04
C GLY A 571 -0.69 -4.69 -3.61
N PRO A 572 -1.78 -5.42 -3.88
CA PRO A 572 -1.73 -6.85 -4.22
C PRO A 572 -1.32 -7.15 -5.67
N ASP A 573 -1.42 -6.17 -6.56
CA ASP A 573 -1.15 -6.32 -7.99
C ASP A 573 -0.70 -4.99 -8.63
N GLY A 574 -0.46 -5.03 -9.95
CA GLY A 574 0.06 -3.90 -10.71
C GLY A 574 1.59 -3.95 -10.91
N PRO A 575 2.13 -3.03 -11.73
CA PRO A 575 3.53 -3.08 -12.18
C PRO A 575 4.57 -2.86 -11.07
N MET A 576 4.16 -2.45 -9.86
CA MET A 576 5.05 -2.21 -8.73
C MET A 576 4.78 -3.12 -7.52
N ALA A 577 3.87 -4.10 -7.63
CA ALA A 577 3.43 -4.91 -6.49
C ALA A 577 4.55 -5.71 -5.81
N ASP A 578 5.58 -6.07 -6.56
CA ASP A 578 6.76 -6.82 -6.10
C ASP A 578 7.92 -5.92 -5.63
N ARG A 579 7.82 -4.61 -5.86
CA ARG A 579 8.86 -3.65 -5.47
C ARG A 579 8.89 -3.46 -3.94
N PRO A 580 10.08 -3.30 -3.35
CA PRO A 580 10.17 -2.86 -1.97
C PRO A 580 9.68 -1.41 -1.84
N GLY A 581 9.19 -1.04 -0.67
CA GLY A 581 8.75 0.32 -0.41
C GLY A 581 8.57 0.61 1.07
N TRP A 582 8.37 1.89 1.35
CA TRP A 582 8.27 2.51 2.68
C TRP A 582 7.21 3.62 2.61
N GLN A 583 6.77 4.15 3.75
CA GLN A 583 5.75 5.20 3.73
C GLN A 583 6.17 6.43 2.92
N GLN A 584 7.45 6.81 2.95
CA GLN A 584 7.96 8.00 2.25
C GLN A 584 7.83 7.82 0.73
N ILE A 585 7.96 6.57 0.27
CA ILE A 585 7.69 6.20 -1.11
C ILE A 585 6.21 6.39 -1.45
N ALA A 586 5.31 5.98 -0.57
CA ALA A 586 3.88 6.21 -0.74
C ALA A 586 3.50 7.69 -0.70
N ASP A 587 4.12 8.49 0.17
CA ASP A 587 3.89 9.93 0.28
C ASP A 587 4.35 10.67 -0.99
N ALA A 588 5.52 10.30 -1.51
CA ALA A 588 6.06 10.85 -2.75
C ALA A 588 5.20 10.43 -3.95
N ALA A 589 4.93 9.14 -4.08
CA ALA A 589 4.24 8.59 -5.24
C ALA A 589 2.78 9.05 -5.33
N SER A 590 2.05 9.09 -4.21
CA SER A 590 0.64 9.50 -4.19
C SER A 590 0.44 10.99 -4.48
N GLY A 591 1.47 11.79 -4.23
CA GLY A 591 1.46 13.25 -4.32
C GLY A 591 1.22 13.98 -3.00
N CYS A 592 1.21 13.26 -1.88
CA CYS A 592 1.17 13.88 -0.55
C CYS A 592 2.37 14.82 -0.35
N SER A 593 3.59 14.41 -0.75
CA SER A 593 4.77 15.25 -0.57
C SER A 593 4.72 16.56 -1.37
N HIS A 594 4.14 16.53 -2.57
CA HIS A 594 3.91 17.72 -3.39
C HIS A 594 2.93 18.68 -2.70
N VAL A 595 1.83 18.14 -2.17
CA VAL A 595 0.81 18.91 -1.44
C VAL A 595 1.39 19.56 -0.18
N ILE A 596 2.23 18.86 0.57
CA ILE A 596 2.94 19.43 1.73
C ILE A 596 3.86 20.57 1.28
N GLY A 597 4.70 20.36 0.26
CA GLY A 597 5.60 21.39 -0.25
C GLY A 597 4.87 22.68 -0.67
N ARG A 598 3.73 22.53 -1.35
CA ARG A 598 2.83 23.65 -1.70
C ARG A 598 2.28 24.36 -0.46
N SER A 599 1.85 23.61 0.55
CA SER A 599 1.26 24.18 1.78
C SER A 599 2.25 24.99 2.63
N LEU A 600 3.55 24.71 2.48
CA LEU A 600 4.64 25.42 3.13
C LEU A 600 5.11 26.65 2.33
N GLY A 601 4.50 26.94 1.18
CA GLY A 601 4.86 28.07 0.34
C GLY A 601 6.15 27.90 -0.46
N HIS A 602 6.65 26.66 -0.62
CA HIS A 602 7.80 26.41 -1.49
C HIS A 602 7.45 26.65 -2.97
N LYS A 603 8.50 26.78 -3.80
CA LYS A 603 8.37 26.84 -5.26
C LYS A 603 7.57 25.65 -5.77
N ASP A 604 6.72 25.89 -6.77
CA ASP A 604 5.91 24.85 -7.41
C ASP A 604 6.76 23.65 -7.83
N GLY A 605 6.25 22.44 -7.56
CA GLY A 605 6.97 21.17 -7.78
C GLY A 605 7.80 20.70 -6.58
N THR A 606 8.18 21.57 -5.65
CA THR A 606 8.95 21.18 -4.44
C THR A 606 8.17 20.18 -3.61
N CYS A 607 8.83 19.09 -3.21
CA CYS A 607 8.22 18.00 -2.45
C CYS A 607 8.85 17.89 -1.07
N VAL A 608 8.02 17.87 -0.03
CA VAL A 608 8.42 17.74 1.38
C VAL A 608 7.64 16.60 2.00
N LEU A 609 8.29 15.74 2.78
CA LEU A 609 7.58 14.61 3.42
C LEU A 609 6.58 15.13 4.47
N PRO A 610 5.42 14.46 4.64
CA PRO A 610 4.56 14.68 5.81
C PRO A 610 5.31 14.43 7.12
N ALA A 611 4.98 15.18 8.16
CA ALA A 611 5.79 15.22 9.38
C ALA A 611 5.55 14.05 10.36
N LEU A 612 4.52 13.24 10.13
CA LEU A 612 4.17 12.09 10.96
C LEU A 612 4.22 10.82 10.11
N PRO A 613 4.42 9.64 10.73
CA PRO A 613 4.47 8.38 10.01
C PRO A 613 3.08 7.88 9.53
N VAL A 614 2.32 8.74 8.82
CA VAL A 614 0.88 8.58 8.63
C VAL A 614 0.51 7.33 7.82
N PRO A 615 1.07 7.09 6.61
CA PRO A 615 0.71 5.90 5.84
C PRO A 615 1.02 4.60 6.57
N ASP A 616 2.14 4.54 7.31
CA ASP A 616 2.50 3.37 8.12
C ASP A 616 1.43 3.08 9.18
N MET A 617 1.10 4.09 9.99
CA MET A 617 0.10 3.95 11.06
C MET A 617 -1.28 3.56 10.49
N LEU A 618 -1.77 4.29 9.48
CA LEU A 618 -3.07 4.02 8.88
C LEU A 618 -3.15 2.64 8.23
N THR A 619 -2.08 2.18 7.55
CA THR A 619 -2.02 0.85 6.94
C THR A 619 -2.15 -0.25 7.99
N GLY A 620 -1.48 -0.09 9.14
CA GLY A 620 -1.62 -1.02 10.26
C GLY A 620 -3.05 -1.09 10.79
N LEU A 621 -3.73 0.06 10.93
CA LEU A 621 -5.13 0.08 11.36
C LEU A 621 -6.09 -0.50 10.32
N ILE A 622 -5.86 -0.25 9.03
CA ILE A 622 -6.59 -0.86 7.91
C ILE A 622 -6.46 -2.38 7.95
N GLY A 623 -5.24 -2.90 8.09
CA GLY A 623 -4.98 -4.33 8.23
C GLY A 623 -5.65 -4.94 9.45
N CYS A 624 -5.66 -4.22 10.59
CA CYS A 624 -6.38 -4.63 11.80
C CYS A 624 -7.89 -4.73 11.57
N ILE A 625 -8.52 -3.71 10.97
CA ILE A 625 -9.96 -3.72 10.68
C ILE A 625 -10.32 -4.90 9.76
N GLY A 626 -9.56 -5.09 8.67
CA GLY A 626 -9.76 -6.22 7.76
C GLY A 626 -9.62 -7.57 8.46
N THR A 627 -8.65 -7.70 9.37
CA THR A 627 -8.45 -8.91 10.19
C THR A 627 -9.62 -9.17 11.12
N MET A 628 -10.11 -8.13 11.82
CA MET A 628 -11.26 -8.25 12.71
C MET A 628 -12.54 -8.65 11.95
N MET A 629 -12.77 -8.05 10.78
CA MET A 629 -13.90 -8.41 9.91
C MET A 629 -13.78 -9.85 9.39
N ALA A 630 -12.58 -10.28 9.01
CA ALA A 630 -12.32 -11.66 8.61
C ALA A 630 -12.56 -12.66 9.75
N ILE A 631 -12.16 -12.33 10.99
CA ILE A 631 -12.44 -13.15 12.18
C ILE A 631 -13.94 -13.24 12.42
N ARG A 632 -14.66 -12.10 12.35
CA ARG A 632 -16.12 -12.01 12.51
C ARG A 632 -16.83 -12.90 11.48
N ASP A 633 -16.42 -12.82 10.22
CA ASP A 633 -17.06 -13.56 9.14
C ASP A 633 -16.70 -15.04 9.18
N ARG A 634 -15.46 -15.40 9.56
CA ARG A 634 -15.08 -16.78 9.87
C ARG A 634 -15.91 -17.38 11.01
N ALA A 635 -16.19 -16.60 12.06
CA ALA A 635 -17.01 -17.07 13.18
C ALA A 635 -18.48 -17.33 12.78
N ARG A 636 -18.99 -16.59 11.79
CA ARG A 636 -20.36 -16.74 11.27
C ARG A 636 -20.48 -17.80 10.18
N GLN A 637 -19.51 -17.86 9.27
CA GLN A 637 -19.63 -18.55 7.98
C GLN A 637 -18.59 -19.66 7.79
N GLY A 638 -17.53 -19.68 8.61
CA GLY A 638 -16.38 -20.56 8.41
C GLY A 638 -15.50 -20.11 7.25
N GLY A 639 -14.68 -21.05 6.76
CA GLY A 639 -13.66 -20.82 5.75
C GLY A 639 -12.46 -19.99 6.23
N SER A 640 -11.53 -19.78 5.31
CA SER A 640 -10.33 -18.96 5.51
C SER A 640 -10.43 -17.65 4.73
N TYR A 641 -9.71 -16.63 5.17
CA TYR A 641 -9.79 -15.28 4.62
C TYR A 641 -8.40 -14.74 4.32
N HIS A 642 -8.34 -13.87 3.32
CA HIS A 642 -7.16 -13.09 2.98
C HIS A 642 -7.46 -11.62 3.21
N VAL A 643 -6.55 -10.92 3.88
CA VAL A 643 -6.57 -9.48 4.10
C VAL A 643 -5.32 -8.88 3.47
N PHE A 644 -5.46 -7.74 2.81
CA PHE A 644 -4.35 -7.02 2.21
C PHE A 644 -4.38 -5.55 2.66
N ALA A 645 -3.26 -5.03 3.14
CA ALA A 645 -3.09 -3.63 3.51
C ALA A 645 -1.94 -2.99 2.72
N SER A 646 -2.12 -1.75 2.28
CA SER A 646 -1.16 -1.06 1.42
C SER A 646 -0.87 0.37 1.89
N LEU A 647 0.42 0.70 2.03
CA LEU A 647 0.89 2.07 2.31
C LEU A 647 0.37 3.06 1.27
N MET A 648 0.43 2.68 0.00
CA MET A 648 0.00 3.51 -1.12
C MET A 648 -1.52 3.76 -1.11
N ALA A 649 -2.31 2.77 -0.69
CA ALA A 649 -3.76 2.95 -0.52
C ALA A 649 -4.06 3.93 0.63
N ALA A 650 -3.35 3.80 1.75
CA ALA A 650 -3.48 4.71 2.89
C ALA A 650 -3.06 6.16 2.53
N ALA A 651 -1.93 6.33 1.83
CA ALA A 651 -1.48 7.65 1.36
C ALA A 651 -2.47 8.27 0.34
N SER A 652 -2.92 7.48 -0.65
CA SER A 652 -3.84 7.95 -1.69
C SER A 652 -5.21 8.37 -1.14
N LEU A 653 -5.65 7.82 -0.01
CA LEU A 653 -6.90 8.18 0.66
C LEU A 653 -6.96 9.68 0.99
N HIS A 654 -5.83 10.29 1.40
CA HIS A 654 -5.77 11.72 1.71
C HIS A 654 -6.13 12.63 0.52
N LEU A 655 -5.87 12.15 -0.70
CA LEU A 655 -6.05 12.90 -1.94
C LEU A 655 -7.32 12.47 -2.70
N SER A 656 -8.18 11.73 -2.03
CA SER A 656 -9.51 11.38 -2.52
C SER A 656 -10.45 12.58 -2.43
N PRO A 657 -11.38 12.74 -3.40
CA PRO A 657 -12.40 13.77 -3.32
C PRO A 657 -13.34 13.58 -2.13
N GLU A 658 -13.49 12.38 -1.56
CA GLU A 658 -14.39 12.18 -0.41
C GLU A 658 -13.81 12.72 0.90
N VAL A 659 -12.47 12.70 1.05
CA VAL A 659 -11.79 13.22 2.24
C VAL A 659 -11.67 14.74 2.15
N GLY A 660 -11.10 15.25 1.05
CA GLY A 660 -10.74 16.65 0.88
C GLY A 660 -9.58 17.09 1.77
N LEU A 661 -8.85 18.12 1.36
CA LEU A 661 -7.76 18.73 2.11
C LEU A 661 -8.25 19.93 2.92
N TYR A 662 -7.55 20.27 4.00
CA TYR A 662 -7.79 21.52 4.71
C TYR A 662 -7.45 22.72 3.83
N SER A 663 -8.25 23.78 3.92
CA SER A 663 -7.97 25.04 3.23
C SER A 663 -6.70 25.70 3.77
N HIS A 664 -6.13 26.63 3.00
CA HIS A 664 -4.91 27.34 3.38
C HIS A 664 -5.08 28.08 4.73
N GLU A 665 -6.27 28.63 5.00
CA GLU A 665 -6.58 29.34 6.25
C GLU A 665 -6.51 28.42 7.47
N VAL A 666 -7.00 27.18 7.35
CA VAL A 666 -6.93 26.18 8.43
C VAL A 666 -5.47 25.77 8.68
N VAL A 667 -4.71 25.55 7.61
CA VAL A 667 -3.28 25.23 7.71
C VAL A 667 -2.51 26.35 8.41
N GLN A 668 -2.75 27.61 8.02
CA GLN A 668 -2.11 28.77 8.64
C GLN A 668 -2.52 28.92 10.11
N SER A 669 -3.81 28.76 10.44
CA SER A 669 -4.27 28.82 11.84
C SER A 669 -3.62 27.75 12.71
N CYS A 670 -3.44 26.54 12.18
CA CYS A 670 -2.71 25.47 12.86
C CYS A 670 -1.23 25.85 13.07
N GLN A 671 -0.55 26.41 12.05
CA GLN A 671 0.82 26.92 12.16
C GLN A 671 0.93 28.02 13.22
N GLU A 672 -0.01 28.97 13.28
CA GLU A 672 0.00 30.05 14.28
C GLU A 672 -0.19 29.53 15.71
N LYS A 673 -1.03 28.51 15.88
CA LYS A 673 -1.32 27.90 17.19
C LYS A 673 -0.12 27.14 17.77
N PHE A 674 0.55 26.35 16.93
CA PHE A 674 1.61 25.44 17.39
C PHE A 674 3.02 25.96 17.16
N GLY A 675 3.21 26.85 16.17
CA GLY A 675 4.51 27.41 15.82
C GLY A 675 5.51 26.34 15.41
N TRP A 676 5.13 25.46 14.46
CA TRP A 676 5.98 24.39 13.95
C TRP A 676 7.32 24.97 13.42
N ASP A 677 8.42 24.31 13.74
CA ASP A 677 9.73 24.65 13.18
C ASP A 677 9.72 24.46 11.66
N GLU A 678 10.63 25.16 10.96
CA GLU A 678 10.76 25.04 9.50
C GLU A 678 11.12 23.61 9.10
N THR A 679 10.48 23.13 8.02
CA THR A 679 10.72 21.81 7.45
C THR A 679 11.20 21.95 6.01
N SER A 680 12.07 21.04 5.57
CA SER A 680 12.68 21.08 4.24
C SER A 680 12.65 19.71 3.57
N PRO A 681 12.81 19.64 2.23
CA PRO A 681 12.79 18.38 1.48
C PRO A 681 13.80 17.33 1.94
N ASP A 682 14.92 17.76 2.54
CA ASP A 682 16.02 16.90 2.94
C ASP A 682 15.90 16.31 4.36
N LEU A 683 14.85 16.67 5.10
CA LEU A 683 14.61 16.11 6.43
C LEU A 683 14.02 14.71 6.35
N PHE A 684 14.54 13.84 7.22
CA PHE A 684 14.00 12.51 7.42
C PHE A 684 12.78 12.55 8.34
N VAL A 685 11.87 11.58 8.20
CA VAL A 685 10.61 11.53 8.98
C VAL A 685 10.82 11.57 10.50
N LEU A 686 11.94 11.07 11.02
CA LEU A 686 12.23 11.13 12.46
C LEU A 686 12.54 12.56 12.94
N GLU A 687 13.20 13.37 12.12
CA GLU A 687 13.44 14.78 12.41
C GLU A 687 12.13 15.56 12.34
N LEU A 688 11.29 15.26 11.34
CA LEU A 688 9.97 15.89 11.20
C LEU A 688 9.02 15.52 12.36
N LEU A 689 9.06 14.27 12.83
CA LEU A 689 8.30 13.81 13.99
C LEU A 689 8.70 14.59 15.25
N ASP A 690 10.00 14.83 15.46
CA ASP A 690 10.50 15.62 16.59
C ASP A 690 9.96 17.07 16.58
N VAL A 691 9.82 17.68 15.40
CA VAL A 691 9.17 19.01 15.26
C VAL A 691 7.75 18.98 15.80
N VAL A 692 6.95 17.98 15.42
CA VAL A 692 5.55 17.87 15.86
C VAL A 692 5.46 17.62 17.37
N LEU A 693 6.25 16.69 17.90
CA LEU A 693 6.21 16.31 19.31
C LEU A 693 6.61 17.46 20.24
N LYS A 694 7.64 18.23 19.89
CA LYS A 694 8.06 19.41 20.66
C LYS A 694 6.97 20.47 20.72
N ALA A 695 6.36 20.76 19.57
CA ALA A 695 5.29 21.76 19.48
C ALA A 695 4.03 21.31 20.23
N TRP A 696 3.65 20.03 20.15
CA TRP A 696 2.58 19.46 20.96
C TRP A 696 2.87 19.53 22.47
N ALA A 697 4.06 19.12 22.91
CA ALA A 697 4.44 19.19 24.32
C ALA A 697 4.38 20.63 24.88
N LYS A 698 4.75 21.61 24.06
CA LYS A 698 4.68 23.04 24.41
C LYS A 698 3.25 23.58 24.45
N ALA A 699 2.45 23.30 23.43
CA ALA A 699 1.10 23.85 23.27
C ALA A 699 0.04 23.10 24.09
N MET A 700 0.27 21.82 24.39
CA MET A 700 -0.66 20.91 25.05
C MET A 700 0.01 20.15 26.22
N PRO A 701 0.60 20.84 27.21
CA PRO A 701 1.42 20.21 28.25
C PRO A 701 0.67 19.16 29.08
N LYS A 702 -0.65 19.30 29.25
CA LYS A 702 -1.49 18.31 29.95
C LYS A 702 -1.58 16.98 29.23
N SER A 703 -1.38 16.94 27.91
CA SER A 703 -1.41 15.72 27.12
C SER A 703 -0.08 14.93 27.18
N PHE A 704 1.00 15.55 27.67
CA PHE A 704 2.36 14.97 27.67
C PHE A 704 3.00 14.87 29.07
N GLY A 705 2.38 15.49 30.09
CA GLY A 705 2.81 15.43 31.49
C GLY A 705 2.48 14.11 32.19
N GLU A 706 2.93 13.97 33.45
CA GLU A 706 2.75 12.76 34.29
C GLU A 706 1.28 12.34 34.44
N ASP A 707 0.37 13.31 34.53
CA ASP A 707 -1.08 13.08 34.67
C ASP A 707 -1.82 13.01 33.33
N SER A 708 -1.12 12.75 32.21
CA SER A 708 -1.75 12.71 30.89
C SER A 708 -2.88 11.68 30.84
N PRO A 709 -4.09 12.06 30.41
CA PRO A 709 -5.20 11.11 30.28
C PRO A 709 -4.94 10.08 29.17
N TYR A 710 -4.02 10.38 28.25
CA TYR A 710 -3.72 9.55 27.08
C TYR A 710 -2.62 8.52 27.32
N MET A 711 -1.81 8.65 28.37
CA MET A 711 -0.69 7.74 28.62
C MET A 711 -1.05 6.68 29.66
N SER A 712 -0.48 5.49 29.49
CA SER A 712 -0.52 4.39 30.47
C SER A 712 0.89 3.97 30.86
N THR A 713 1.07 3.66 32.13
CA THR A 713 2.33 3.13 32.66
C THR A 713 2.30 1.62 32.71
N LEU A 714 3.26 0.97 32.05
CA LEU A 714 3.44 -0.48 32.02
C LEU A 714 4.78 -0.83 32.64
N LYS A 715 4.77 -1.75 33.61
CA LYS A 715 5.99 -2.26 34.25
C LYS A 715 6.32 -3.63 33.70
N GLY A 716 7.56 -3.81 33.28
CA GLY A 716 8.09 -5.11 32.85
C GLY A 716 9.53 -5.29 33.27
N GLU A 717 10.11 -6.43 32.92
CA GLU A 717 11.50 -6.77 33.22
C GLU A 717 12.50 -5.76 32.63
N TRP A 718 12.11 -5.11 31.53
CA TRP A 718 12.93 -4.15 30.80
C TRP A 718 12.74 -2.70 31.25
N GLY A 719 11.97 -2.45 32.32
CA GLY A 719 11.78 -1.12 32.90
C GLY A 719 10.32 -0.71 33.00
N GLU A 720 10.12 0.55 33.39
CA GLU A 720 8.83 1.21 33.37
C GLU A 720 8.67 1.97 32.04
N PHE A 721 7.52 1.79 31.39
CA PHE A 721 7.21 2.38 30.10
C PHE A 721 5.96 3.24 30.20
N GLU A 722 6.02 4.49 29.76
CA GLU A 722 4.84 5.31 29.48
C GLU A 722 4.53 5.18 27.99
N VAL A 723 3.42 4.53 27.66
CA VAL A 723 2.96 4.33 26.27
C VAL A 723 1.58 4.97 26.07
N LEU A 724 1.31 5.44 24.85
CA LEU A 724 0.01 5.98 24.49
C LEU A 724 -1.07 4.87 24.58
N LYS A 725 -2.19 5.14 25.25
CA LYS A 725 -3.32 4.22 25.36
C LYS A 725 -3.93 3.92 23.98
N PRO A 726 -4.64 2.80 23.82
CA PRO A 726 -5.47 2.58 22.65
C PRO A 726 -6.54 3.66 22.50
N VAL A 727 -6.74 4.13 21.26
CA VAL A 727 -7.68 5.23 20.93
C VAL A 727 -9.13 4.83 21.18
N VAL A 728 -9.51 3.61 20.78
CA VAL A 728 -10.87 3.10 20.90
C VAL A 728 -11.24 2.94 22.37
N GLN A 729 -12.38 3.53 22.77
CA GLN A 729 -12.97 3.29 24.08
C GLN A 729 -14.39 2.73 23.92
N LEU A 730 -14.61 1.52 24.44
CA LEU A 730 -15.93 0.88 24.43
C LEU A 730 -16.72 1.26 25.68
N SER A 731 -18.06 1.29 25.56
CA SER A 731 -18.95 1.60 26.70
C SER A 731 -18.79 0.64 27.88
N ASP A 732 -18.49 -0.64 27.60
CA ASP A 732 -18.06 -1.59 28.61
C ASP A 732 -16.55 -1.45 28.84
N LYS A 733 -16.19 -0.85 29.97
CA LYS A 733 -14.79 -0.62 30.35
C LYS A 733 -13.98 -1.91 30.47
N SER A 734 -14.60 -3.03 30.83
CA SER A 734 -13.90 -4.31 30.97
C SER A 734 -13.52 -4.92 29.62
N ALA A 735 -14.26 -4.58 28.57
CA ALA A 735 -13.98 -4.98 27.19
C ALA A 735 -13.16 -3.94 26.42
N SER A 736 -12.96 -2.73 26.97
CA SER A 736 -12.24 -1.65 26.29
C SER A 736 -10.77 -2.03 26.07
N PRO A 737 -10.16 -1.68 24.91
CA PRO A 737 -8.77 -2.03 24.61
C PRO A 737 -7.75 -1.45 25.58
N TYR A 738 -6.74 -2.25 25.94
CA TYR A 738 -5.59 -1.85 26.77
C TYR A 738 -4.39 -2.78 26.50
N TYR A 739 -3.16 -2.36 26.82
CA TYR A 739 -1.98 -3.22 26.77
C TYR A 739 -1.79 -3.95 28.10
N SER A 740 -1.68 -5.27 28.07
CA SER A 740 -1.57 -6.11 29.27
C SER A 740 -0.15 -6.23 29.81
N SER A 741 0.88 -5.99 28.99
CA SER A 741 2.29 -6.05 29.42
C SER A 741 3.14 -4.96 28.76
N ALA A 742 4.25 -4.64 29.42
CA ALA A 742 5.24 -3.73 28.86
C ALA A 742 5.86 -4.30 27.56
N PRO A 743 6.39 -3.42 26.69
CA PRO A 743 7.19 -3.83 25.54
C PRO A 743 8.41 -4.68 25.94
N GLU A 744 8.71 -5.71 25.14
CA GLU A 744 9.96 -6.46 25.21
C GLU A 744 10.76 -6.31 23.91
N PRO A 745 12.10 -6.35 23.94
CA PRO A 745 12.94 -6.26 22.74
C PRO A 745 12.57 -7.29 21.67
N ASN A 746 12.83 -7.01 20.39
CA ASN A 746 12.75 -8.04 19.35
C ASN A 746 13.76 -9.15 19.61
N CYS A 747 13.42 -10.38 19.18
CA CYS A 747 14.28 -11.56 19.33
C CYS A 747 14.65 -11.87 20.79
N TYR A 748 13.76 -11.54 21.73
CA TYR A 748 14.03 -11.70 23.16
C TYR A 748 13.94 -13.15 23.62
N ARG A 749 12.88 -13.88 23.22
CA ARG A 749 12.72 -15.29 23.57
C ARG A 749 13.40 -16.20 22.56
N ASP A 750 13.89 -17.34 23.05
CA ASP A 750 14.38 -18.43 22.21
C ASP A 750 13.20 -19.18 21.57
N SER A 751 13.41 -19.69 20.34
CA SER A 751 12.44 -20.48 19.58
C SER A 751 11.86 -21.67 20.35
N THR A 752 12.60 -22.24 21.31
CA THR A 752 12.22 -23.43 22.09
C THR A 752 11.27 -23.15 23.26
N VAL A 753 11.04 -21.89 23.62
CA VAL A 753 10.24 -21.49 24.81
C VAL A 753 8.83 -21.00 24.40
N MET A 754 8.38 -21.32 23.19
CA MET A 754 7.14 -20.79 22.65
C MET A 754 5.91 -21.61 23.04
N ALA A 755 5.00 -20.98 23.79
CA ALA A 755 3.65 -21.47 24.04
C ALA A 755 2.64 -20.31 23.95
N TRP A 756 1.41 -20.60 23.53
CA TRP A 756 0.29 -19.66 23.64
C TRP A 756 -0.05 -19.41 25.12
N GLN A 757 -0.54 -18.22 25.44
CA GLN A 757 -0.98 -17.85 26.79
C GLN A 757 -2.38 -18.38 27.13
#